data_AF-A0A3L7TY64-F1
#
_entry.id   AF-A0A3L7TY64-F1
#
_cell.length_a   1.000
_cell.length_b   1.000
_cell.length_c   1.000
_cell.angle_alpha   90.00
_cell.angle_beta   90.00
_cell.angle_gamma   90.00
#
_symmetry.space_group_name_H-M   'P 1'
#
loop_
_entity.id
_entity.type
_entity.pdbx_description
1 polymer ?
#
loop_
_entity_poly.entity_id
_entity_poly.type
_entity_poly.pdbx_seq_one_letter_code
_entity_poly.pdbx_strand_id
1 'polypeptide(L)'
;MNFHATQLHSNDAHQNGGNRGFALIVTLSLMILLTVIAVGLLTLSSISLRSSTRAGAQQQAQANARLAVMMALGELQKELGPDQRISAPGSQLLEDANVTGPKHWTGVYESWKGANWPFATSEEIRPSSPTFRRWLISGDETIVTNKDTPKSGLAAGDKVKLVAATKAQGSTPAQDAVEAGIVKLPQGGTAWWIGDQNTKAKLGVVVEDAADAKVAAARLQSAPRAAHEVFPGMENVLANDARLGKLPSTKSLQLLAKDTDFFHGATTTSLGLLTNVRAGGLRKDLNFLLEKPIPSAGTAATAALYTAAGSSPASASGTPIPFEGINLGELWVDHNIWGELKFGPPTHADGSSLPSGAPYLECGAKADPFLNYKHLPRLQLTQLYSLISKSRTTTAGKKVYDLYLATDPIFTIWNPFDVCLHVPQSYFAMLKTWAIPYDLNLTLQGGPAGSKGSYTSTIGDIYRQGTNNAVFVFQGTLGNVGKTNQNLVLRPGEVQVMAQGVGAPINYNPAGVDWDAKLGWEFASGYAYKINYEPNDPTEIYKTGTQRITYSMAPNAKKSDNTGLMLWSYGLPGANPFVGSFNINFINSRLQGQGEITADSFQDIFKPLPLDVSASKTIAELEDNKWPICVFTYGLRTESDPFLTSGKRSTGRSMLRANATSLGQDLFNLDPAVVRTSPLQVGMRRVNSLSDQIVECDVKGLGYYGAGYSSNDGVSHVVTRSIPREPIHSLGALQHGAAEGKKFGQAVGEKTWFLQPSVSHAIANSFAPSFLGPSEVRGTLAGWPAADHSYLANLALWDTYFYSSIKPRTQSAHKSPTTAYSEQKKRLEDFLATGTAYKPLPNERMKPWTSDPAAALKAIFPSTTPVSNAADLSASFLMVDGMFNVNSTSVTAWKSFLSGLKKA
;
A
#
# COMPACT_ATOMS: atom_id res chain seq x y z
N MET A 1 70.43 -61.48 90.18
CA MET A 1 69.95 -60.84 91.42
C MET A 1 68.52 -61.33 91.61
N ASN A 2 68.37 -62.44 92.34
CA ASN A 2 68.10 -62.48 93.79
C ASN A 2 66.72 -61.88 94.08
N PHE A 3 65.77 -62.53 94.74
CA PHE A 3 65.64 -63.88 95.33
C PHE A 3 64.18 -63.91 95.85
N HIS A 4 63.58 -65.11 95.95
CA HIS A 4 62.58 -65.59 96.95
C HIS A 4 61.45 -64.68 97.45
N ALA A 5 60.26 -65.13 97.85
CA ALA A 5 59.48 -66.38 97.96
C ALA A 5 58.13 -65.87 98.56
N THR A 6 56.97 -66.54 98.54
CA THR A 6 56.66 -67.75 99.32
C THR A 6 55.15 -68.06 99.18
N GLN A 7 54.84 -69.33 98.89
CA GLN A 7 53.70 -70.19 99.30
C GLN A 7 52.24 -69.79 98.97
N LEU A 8 51.52 -70.60 98.17
CA LEU A 8 50.95 -71.95 98.40
C LEU A 8 49.69 -71.93 99.29
N HIS A 9 48.54 -72.24 98.69
CA HIS A 9 47.64 -73.32 99.13
C HIS A 9 46.92 -73.92 97.91
N SER A 10 47.05 -75.25 97.83
CA SER A 10 46.30 -76.28 97.07
C SER A 10 44.79 -76.17 97.27
N ASN A 11 43.88 -76.82 96.55
CA ASN A 11 43.80 -77.74 95.42
C ASN A 11 42.29 -77.76 95.10
N ASP A 12 41.89 -77.96 93.86
CA ASP A 12 40.94 -79.04 93.54
C ASP A 12 40.79 -79.15 92.02
N ALA A 13 41.17 -80.33 91.54
CA ALA A 13 41.08 -80.74 90.16
C ALA A 13 39.76 -81.49 89.95
N HIS A 14 39.04 -81.14 88.89
CA HIS A 14 38.20 -82.11 88.19
C HIS A 14 38.36 -81.94 86.68
N GLN A 15 38.83 -83.02 86.05
CA GLN A 15 39.00 -83.19 84.60
C GLN A 15 37.63 -83.25 83.89
N ASN A 16 37.58 -82.78 82.64
CA ASN A 16 36.96 -83.51 81.54
C ASN A 16 37.32 -82.90 80.17
N GLY A 17 37.70 -83.76 79.23
CA GLY A 17 38.04 -83.41 77.84
C GLY A 17 36.82 -83.42 76.91
N GLY A 18 36.86 -82.54 75.89
CA GLY A 18 35.94 -82.55 74.75
C GLY A 18 36.01 -81.28 73.87
N ASN A 19 36.26 -81.47 72.57
CA ASN A 19 35.99 -80.58 71.41
C ASN A 19 36.94 -79.39 71.07
N ARG A 20 37.98 -79.68 70.26
CA ARG A 20 38.87 -78.66 69.63
C ARG A 20 38.45 -78.17 68.22
N GLY A 21 37.26 -78.50 67.71
CA GLY A 21 36.77 -78.03 66.40
C GLY A 21 35.74 -76.89 66.44
N PHE A 22 34.99 -76.76 67.54
CA PHE A 22 33.86 -75.82 67.63
C PHE A 22 34.31 -74.35 67.81
N ALA A 23 35.37 -74.11 68.58
CA ALA A 23 35.90 -72.76 68.82
C ALA A 23 36.49 -72.11 67.55
N LEU A 24 37.08 -72.89 66.64
CA LEU A 24 37.65 -72.37 65.39
C LEU A 24 36.54 -72.00 64.39
N ILE A 25 35.49 -72.81 64.26
CA ILE A 25 34.34 -72.51 63.40
C ILE A 25 33.58 -71.28 63.93
N VAL A 26 33.41 -71.16 65.25
CA VAL A 26 32.78 -69.98 65.88
C VAL A 26 33.62 -68.72 65.65
N THR A 27 34.94 -68.78 65.78
CA THR A 27 35.82 -67.61 65.56
C THR A 27 35.93 -67.22 64.08
N LEU A 28 36.01 -68.17 63.15
CA LEU A 28 35.95 -67.88 61.71
C LEU A 28 34.58 -67.33 61.30
N SER A 29 33.48 -67.88 61.83
CA SER A 29 32.13 -67.37 61.54
C SER A 29 31.92 -65.98 62.14
N LEU A 30 32.45 -65.71 63.34
CA LEU A 30 32.40 -64.39 63.98
C LEU A 30 33.28 -63.36 63.24
N MET A 31 34.48 -63.75 62.79
CA MET A 31 35.34 -62.88 61.99
C MET A 31 34.74 -62.60 60.61
N ILE A 32 34.20 -63.61 59.92
CA ILE A 32 33.49 -63.44 58.64
C ILE A 32 32.30 -62.49 58.86
N LEU A 33 31.47 -62.71 59.89
CA LEU A 33 30.35 -61.85 60.24
C LEU A 33 30.81 -60.40 60.50
N LEU A 34 31.88 -60.20 61.27
CA LEU A 34 32.44 -58.88 61.55
C LEU A 34 32.99 -58.21 60.28
N THR A 35 33.67 -58.93 59.39
CA THR A 35 34.10 -58.39 58.10
C THR A 35 32.94 -58.05 57.18
N VAL A 36 31.88 -58.86 57.13
CA VAL A 36 30.68 -58.57 56.33
C VAL A 36 29.98 -57.31 56.86
N ILE A 37 29.88 -57.16 58.18
CA ILE A 37 29.33 -55.94 58.81
C ILE A 37 30.23 -54.73 58.53
N ALA A 38 31.55 -54.85 58.68
CA ALA A 38 32.49 -53.76 58.42
C ALA A 38 32.46 -53.30 56.95
N VAL A 39 32.44 -54.25 56.01
CA VAL A 39 32.31 -53.96 54.56
C VAL A 39 30.93 -53.38 54.23
N GLY A 40 29.85 -53.88 54.86
CA GLY A 40 28.51 -53.32 54.73
C GLY A 40 28.42 -51.86 55.21
N LEU A 41 29.06 -51.53 56.33
CA LEU A 41 29.10 -50.17 56.86
C LEU A 41 30.00 -49.25 56.03
N LEU A 42 31.14 -49.73 55.52
CA LEU A 42 32.03 -48.98 54.62
C LEU A 42 31.37 -48.67 53.27
N THR A 43 30.63 -49.63 52.71
CA THR A 43 29.88 -49.42 51.46
C THR A 43 28.74 -48.43 51.67
N LEU A 44 27.99 -48.52 52.78
CA LEU A 44 26.94 -47.57 53.13
C LEU A 44 27.50 -46.15 53.36
N SER A 45 28.63 -46.04 54.08
CA SER A 45 29.32 -44.76 54.30
C SER A 45 29.82 -44.15 52.99
N SER A 46 30.40 -44.96 52.09
CA SER A 46 30.83 -44.53 50.76
C SER A 46 29.66 -44.07 49.88
N ILE A 47 28.52 -44.77 49.93
CA ILE A 47 27.29 -44.37 49.21
C ILE A 47 26.73 -43.07 49.79
N SER A 48 26.68 -42.95 51.12
CA SER A 48 26.21 -41.76 51.82
C SER A 48 27.08 -40.54 51.50
N LEU A 49 28.41 -40.70 51.51
CA LEU A 49 29.35 -39.64 51.16
C LEU A 49 29.17 -39.22 49.69
N ARG A 50 29.09 -40.17 48.74
CA ARG A 50 28.83 -39.87 47.32
C ARG A 50 27.48 -39.17 47.12
N SER A 51 26.45 -39.57 47.86
CA SER A 51 25.13 -38.94 47.83
C SER A 51 25.19 -37.51 48.37
N SER A 52 25.86 -37.29 49.50
CA SER A 52 26.06 -35.97 50.10
C SER A 52 26.87 -35.04 49.20
N THR A 53 27.97 -35.52 48.61
CA THR A 53 28.77 -34.74 47.65
C THR A 53 27.97 -34.40 46.39
N ARG A 54 27.16 -35.34 45.87
CA ARG A 54 26.25 -35.07 44.74
C ARG A 54 25.18 -34.04 45.11
N ALA A 55 24.58 -34.14 46.29
CA ALA A 55 23.60 -33.19 46.78
C ALA A 55 24.19 -31.78 46.94
N GLY A 56 25.39 -31.67 47.51
CA GLY A 56 26.12 -30.40 47.61
C GLY A 56 26.47 -29.81 46.24
N ALA A 57 26.98 -30.62 45.32
CA ALA A 57 27.28 -30.19 43.95
C ALA A 57 26.01 -29.74 43.20
N GLN A 58 24.88 -30.44 43.39
CA GLN A 58 23.60 -30.08 42.81
C GLN A 58 23.05 -28.76 43.37
N GLN A 59 23.13 -28.55 44.70
CA GLN A 59 22.75 -27.29 45.32
C GLN A 59 23.60 -26.12 44.80
N GLN A 60 24.92 -26.33 44.68
CA GLN A 60 25.82 -25.32 44.11
C GLN A 60 25.48 -25.02 42.64
N ALA A 61 25.21 -26.05 41.83
CA ALA A 61 24.81 -25.89 40.43
C ALA A 61 23.48 -25.13 40.30
N GLN A 62 22.50 -25.41 41.16
CA GLN A 62 21.23 -24.69 41.21
C GLN A 62 21.41 -23.22 41.63
N ALA A 63 22.28 -22.94 42.61
CA ALA A 63 22.60 -21.58 43.02
C ALA A 63 23.28 -20.80 41.87
N ASN A 64 24.26 -21.41 41.20
CA ASN A 64 24.94 -20.82 40.04
C ASN A 64 23.98 -20.61 38.85
N ALA A 65 23.03 -21.53 38.64
CA ALA A 65 22.00 -21.40 37.61
C ALA A 65 21.02 -20.24 37.93
N ARG A 66 20.61 -20.10 39.20
CA ARG A 66 19.78 -18.96 39.62
C ARG A 66 20.49 -17.63 39.41
N LEU A 67 21.79 -17.57 39.73
CA LEU A 67 22.63 -16.42 39.43
C LEU A 67 22.69 -16.15 37.92
N ALA A 68 22.87 -17.18 37.08
CA ALA A 68 22.83 -17.06 35.62
C ALA A 68 21.53 -16.45 35.13
N VAL A 69 20.39 -16.89 35.66
CA VAL A 69 19.07 -16.35 35.31
C VAL A 69 18.96 -14.87 35.72
N MET A 70 19.44 -14.50 36.90
CA MET A 70 19.46 -13.09 37.33
C MET A 70 20.35 -12.23 36.42
N MET A 71 21.52 -12.73 36.03
CA MET A 71 22.41 -12.05 35.09
C MET A 71 21.76 -11.90 33.71
N ALA A 72 21.19 -12.98 33.18
CA ALA A 72 20.50 -12.97 31.89
C ALA A 72 19.33 -11.98 31.89
N LEU A 73 18.50 -11.97 32.94
CA LEU A 73 17.40 -11.01 33.07
C LEU A 73 17.91 -9.57 33.16
N GLY A 74 18.99 -9.32 33.90
CA GLY A 74 19.62 -8.00 33.97
C GLY A 74 20.13 -7.52 32.62
N GLU A 75 20.83 -8.37 31.87
CA GLU A 75 21.31 -8.05 30.52
C GLU A 75 20.15 -7.88 29.53
N LEU A 76 19.10 -8.70 29.62
CA LEU A 76 17.90 -8.56 28.81
C LEU A 76 17.23 -7.20 29.03
N GLN A 77 17.04 -6.80 30.29
CA GLN A 77 16.43 -5.53 30.64
C GLN A 77 17.30 -4.35 30.21
N LYS A 78 18.63 -4.45 30.35
CA LYS A 78 19.57 -3.41 29.93
C LYS A 78 19.59 -3.24 28.41
N GLU A 79 19.61 -4.34 27.66
CA GLU A 79 19.81 -4.31 26.21
C GLU A 79 18.50 -4.23 25.41
N LEU A 80 17.43 -4.90 25.83
CA LEU A 80 16.10 -4.91 25.18
C LEU A 80 15.00 -4.19 25.97
N GLY A 81 15.31 -3.60 27.13
CA GLY A 81 14.34 -2.80 27.90
C GLY A 81 13.89 -1.51 27.20
N PRO A 82 14.79 -0.73 26.57
CA PRO A 82 14.39 0.41 25.75
C PRO A 82 13.54 -0.05 24.55
N ASP A 83 12.46 0.67 24.28
CA ASP A 83 11.55 0.46 23.15
C ASP A 83 12.20 0.61 21.77
N GLN A 84 13.32 1.32 21.70
CA GLN A 84 14.15 1.53 20.51
C GLN A 84 15.19 0.41 20.28
N ARG A 85 14.75 -0.85 20.34
CA ARG A 85 15.62 -2.04 20.22
C ARG A 85 15.01 -3.08 19.29
N ILE A 86 15.88 -3.74 18.54
CA ILE A 86 15.51 -4.79 17.60
C ILE A 86 16.36 -6.03 17.89
N SER A 87 15.71 -7.18 17.93
CA SER A 87 16.36 -8.49 18.02
C SER A 87 16.45 -9.16 16.66
N ALA A 88 17.59 -9.79 16.39
CA ALA A 88 17.79 -10.62 15.20
C ALA A 88 18.65 -11.86 15.53
N PRO A 89 18.38 -13.02 14.91
CA PRO A 89 19.13 -14.24 15.16
C PRO A 89 20.51 -14.21 14.49
N GLY A 90 21.49 -14.90 15.09
CA GLY A 90 22.88 -14.98 14.60
C GLY A 90 23.01 -15.66 13.24
N SER A 91 22.05 -16.51 12.89
CA SER A 91 21.88 -17.12 11.57
C SER A 91 21.89 -16.11 10.41
N GLN A 92 21.45 -14.86 10.60
CA GLN A 92 21.50 -13.84 9.53
C GLN A 92 22.93 -13.54 9.04
N LEU A 93 23.95 -13.89 9.83
CA LEU A 93 25.37 -13.67 9.52
C LEU A 93 26.07 -14.94 9.04
N LEU A 94 25.35 -16.06 8.95
CA LEU A 94 25.87 -17.37 8.58
C LEU A 94 25.32 -17.79 7.22
N GLU A 95 26.05 -18.69 6.54
CA GLU A 95 25.53 -19.36 5.35
C GLU A 95 24.38 -20.31 5.73
N ASP A 96 23.39 -20.48 4.84
CA ASP A 96 22.16 -21.23 5.10
C ASP A 96 22.36 -22.69 5.58
N ALA A 97 23.47 -23.32 5.18
CA ALA A 97 23.82 -24.69 5.56
C ALA A 97 24.52 -24.80 6.93
N ASN A 98 24.81 -23.68 7.60
CA ASN A 98 25.57 -23.65 8.84
C ASN A 98 24.70 -24.05 10.04
N VAL A 99 24.97 -25.24 10.60
CA VAL A 99 24.23 -25.86 11.73
C VAL A 99 24.96 -25.70 13.08
N THR A 100 25.69 -24.60 13.26
CA THR A 100 26.46 -24.35 14.49
C THR A 100 25.63 -23.71 15.60
N GLY A 101 26.07 -23.87 16.85
CA GLY A 101 25.41 -23.28 18.03
C GLY A 101 25.15 -21.75 17.99
N PRO A 102 26.02 -20.94 17.37
CA PRO A 102 25.80 -19.50 17.19
C PRO A 102 24.60 -19.09 16.33
N LYS A 103 24.05 -20.01 15.52
CA LYS A 103 22.88 -19.76 14.67
C LYS A 103 21.68 -19.22 15.45
N HIS A 104 21.48 -19.71 16.67
CA HIS A 104 20.33 -19.39 17.53
C HIS A 104 20.62 -18.30 18.55
N TRP A 105 21.78 -17.65 18.49
CA TRP A 105 22.08 -16.52 19.36
C TRP A 105 21.19 -15.32 19.01
N THR A 106 20.69 -14.63 20.03
CA THR A 106 19.87 -13.43 19.84
C THR A 106 20.79 -12.21 19.89
N GLY A 107 20.94 -11.52 18.77
CA GLY A 107 21.66 -10.26 18.67
C GLY A 107 20.73 -9.09 18.90
N VAL A 108 21.24 -8.08 19.60
CA VAL A 108 20.53 -6.83 19.88
C VAL A 108 21.13 -5.70 19.04
N TYR A 109 20.25 -4.94 18.40
CA TYR A 109 20.59 -3.79 17.59
C TYR A 109 19.85 -2.56 18.11
N GLU A 110 20.47 -1.39 18.00
CA GLU A 110 19.72 -0.15 18.11
C GLU A 110 18.82 0.00 16.89
N SER A 111 17.60 0.45 17.12
CA SER A 111 16.74 0.86 16.02
C SER A 111 17.31 2.10 15.33
N TRP A 112 16.84 2.38 14.12
CA TRP A 112 17.20 3.59 13.41
C TRP A 112 16.54 4.79 14.07
N LYS A 113 17.29 5.48 14.93
CA LYS A 113 16.85 6.70 15.59
C LYS A 113 16.84 7.85 14.58
N GLY A 114 15.68 8.47 14.37
CA GLY A 114 15.61 9.77 13.72
C GLY A 114 15.35 10.85 14.76
N ALA A 115 16.03 11.99 14.66
CA ALA A 115 16.05 12.99 15.72
C ALA A 115 14.66 13.61 15.99
N ASN A 116 13.88 13.87 14.94
CA ASN A 116 12.49 14.33 15.00
C ASN A 116 11.78 14.05 13.66
N TRP A 117 10.48 13.78 13.70
CA TRP A 117 9.65 13.67 12.50
C TRP A 117 9.01 15.03 12.16
N PRO A 118 8.95 15.46 10.87
CA PRO A 118 9.51 14.80 9.69
C PRO A 118 11.04 14.90 9.64
N PHE A 119 11.72 13.85 9.17
CA PHE A 119 13.19 13.85 9.08
C PHE A 119 13.68 14.86 8.06
N ALA A 120 14.77 15.54 8.38
CA ALA A 120 15.34 16.59 7.55
C ALA A 120 16.25 16.02 6.46
N THR A 121 16.97 14.93 6.74
CA THR A 121 18.02 14.37 5.86
C THR A 121 17.71 12.95 5.39
N SER A 122 18.34 12.53 4.29
CA SER A 122 18.19 11.17 3.75
C SER A 122 18.86 10.12 4.67
N GLU A 123 19.97 10.45 5.31
CA GLU A 123 20.62 9.54 6.28
C GLU A 123 19.75 9.25 7.51
N GLU A 124 18.96 10.23 7.99
CA GLU A 124 17.99 10.01 9.07
C GLU A 124 16.88 9.02 8.66
N ILE A 125 16.54 9.01 7.37
CA ILE A 125 15.46 8.21 6.78
C ILE A 125 15.92 6.77 6.49
N ARG A 126 17.19 6.60 6.07
CA ARG A 126 17.78 5.32 5.72
C ARG A 126 19.29 5.30 6.06
N PRO A 127 19.67 5.03 7.33
CA PRO A 127 21.06 4.98 7.73
C PRO A 127 21.81 3.84 7.06
N SER A 128 23.11 4.03 6.80
CA SER A 128 23.96 3.12 6.02
C SER A 128 24.36 1.84 6.74
N SER A 129 24.35 1.81 8.08
CA SER A 129 24.69 0.62 8.87
C SER A 129 23.94 0.57 10.21
N PRO A 130 23.37 -0.59 10.60
CA PRO A 130 22.76 -0.74 11.91
C PRO A 130 23.81 -0.81 13.03
N THR A 131 23.51 -0.18 14.16
CA THR A 131 24.38 -0.22 15.35
C THR A 131 24.14 -1.51 16.13
N PHE A 132 25.08 -2.45 16.05
CA PHE A 132 25.06 -3.66 16.86
C PHE A 132 25.45 -3.36 18.31
N ARG A 133 24.76 -3.98 19.26
CA ARG A 133 25.01 -3.81 20.70
C ARG A 133 25.75 -5.02 21.25
N ARG A 134 25.08 -6.17 21.23
CA ARG A 134 25.53 -7.38 21.92
C ARG A 134 24.75 -8.63 21.52
N TRP A 135 25.38 -9.80 21.62
CA TRP A 135 24.74 -11.11 21.67
C TRP A 135 24.28 -11.44 23.09
N LEU A 136 23.00 -11.84 23.25
CA LEU A 136 22.42 -12.23 24.54
C LEU A 136 22.84 -13.64 24.97
N ILE A 137 24.15 -13.78 25.19
CA ILE A 137 24.83 -14.94 25.74
C ILE A 137 25.80 -14.51 26.83
N SER A 138 26.10 -15.43 27.74
CA SER A 138 27.24 -15.30 28.64
C SER A 138 28.56 -15.45 27.86
N GLY A 139 29.60 -14.71 28.26
CA GLY A 139 30.90 -14.76 27.63
C GLY A 139 31.72 -13.48 27.89
N ASP A 140 32.92 -13.43 27.31
CA ASP A 140 33.80 -12.27 27.31
C ASP A 140 33.13 -11.08 26.59
N GLU A 141 33.28 -9.88 27.15
CA GLU A 141 32.71 -8.65 26.59
C GLU A 141 33.18 -8.38 25.15
N THR A 142 34.45 -8.69 24.85
CA THR A 142 35.04 -8.50 23.52
C THR A 142 34.40 -9.41 22.46
N ILE A 143 33.90 -10.57 22.89
CA ILE A 143 33.27 -11.59 22.04
C ILE A 143 31.78 -11.26 21.84
N VAL A 144 31.08 -10.97 22.92
CA VAL A 144 29.63 -10.73 22.89
C VAL A 144 29.25 -9.40 22.24
N THR A 145 30.12 -8.39 22.23
CA THR A 145 29.90 -7.10 21.55
C THR A 145 30.40 -7.07 20.10
N ASN A 146 31.11 -8.10 19.67
CA ASN A 146 31.51 -8.23 18.28
C ASN A 146 30.37 -8.84 17.43
N LYS A 147 29.91 -8.09 16.44
CA LYS A 147 28.84 -8.50 15.52
C LYS A 147 29.19 -9.78 14.76
N ASP A 148 30.44 -9.95 14.33
CA ASP A 148 30.84 -11.04 13.45
C ASP A 148 31.15 -12.35 14.18
N THR A 149 31.07 -12.36 15.52
CA THR A 149 31.36 -13.54 16.36
C THR A 149 30.63 -14.82 15.94
N PRO A 150 29.36 -14.81 15.48
CA PRO A 150 28.72 -16.05 15.03
C PRO A 150 29.50 -16.79 13.93
N LYS A 151 30.24 -16.06 13.07
CA LYS A 151 31.04 -16.64 11.98
C LYS A 151 32.22 -17.46 12.49
N SER A 152 32.85 -17.02 13.59
CA SER A 152 34.01 -17.70 14.20
C SER A 152 33.62 -18.64 15.34
N GLY A 153 32.45 -18.45 15.95
CA GLY A 153 32.00 -19.19 17.13
C GLY A 153 32.84 -18.89 18.38
N LEU A 154 32.68 -19.73 19.41
CA LEU A 154 33.46 -19.69 20.66
C LEU A 154 34.54 -20.78 20.66
N ALA A 155 35.68 -20.48 21.30
CA ALA A 155 36.74 -21.45 21.55
C ALA A 155 36.22 -22.63 22.40
N ALA A 156 36.71 -23.85 22.11
CA ALA A 156 36.18 -25.07 22.72
C ALA A 156 36.33 -25.15 24.26
N GLY A 157 37.35 -24.50 24.82
CA GLY A 157 37.60 -24.48 26.27
C GLY A 157 36.71 -23.52 27.07
N ASP A 158 36.03 -22.59 26.39
CA ASP A 158 35.31 -21.48 27.03
C ASP A 158 33.80 -21.57 26.82
N LYS A 159 33.26 -22.69 26.32
CA LYS A 159 31.84 -22.84 26.00
C LYS A 159 31.18 -24.04 26.65
N VAL A 160 29.87 -23.92 26.90
CA VAL A 160 29.01 -25.01 27.38
C VAL A 160 27.74 -25.10 26.53
N LYS A 161 27.24 -26.33 26.32
CA LYS A 161 25.97 -26.59 25.64
C LYS A 161 24.81 -26.36 26.61
N LEU A 162 23.97 -25.38 26.31
CA LEU A 162 22.76 -25.05 27.06
C LEU A 162 21.53 -25.78 26.51
N VAL A 163 21.50 -25.99 25.19
CA VAL A 163 20.49 -26.81 24.51
C VAL A 163 21.25 -27.91 23.76
N ALA A 164 20.87 -29.17 24.00
CA ALA A 164 21.51 -30.30 23.36
C ALA A 164 21.09 -30.39 21.88
N ALA A 165 22.02 -30.80 21.02
CA ALA A 165 21.66 -31.20 19.67
C ALA A 165 21.01 -32.59 19.70
N THR A 166 19.97 -32.79 18.89
CA THR A 166 19.41 -34.11 18.60
C THR A 166 19.75 -34.48 17.17
N LYS A 167 20.15 -35.73 16.95
CA LYS A 167 20.34 -36.26 15.59
C LYS A 167 18.97 -36.58 15.00
N ALA A 168 18.84 -36.43 13.68
CA ALA A 168 17.64 -36.88 13.00
C ALA A 168 17.45 -38.40 13.24
N GLN A 169 16.26 -38.80 13.66
CA GLN A 169 15.91 -40.20 13.92
C GLN A 169 14.49 -40.46 13.41
N GLY A 170 14.34 -41.33 12.42
CA GLY A 170 13.03 -41.59 11.79
C GLY A 170 12.45 -40.32 11.16
N SER A 171 11.24 -39.91 11.57
CA SER A 171 10.59 -38.67 11.16
C SER A 171 10.99 -37.44 12.01
N THR A 172 11.79 -37.62 13.06
CA THR A 172 12.25 -36.51 13.91
C THR A 172 13.39 -35.74 13.24
N PRO A 173 13.22 -34.44 12.94
CA PRO A 173 14.28 -33.61 12.39
C PRO A 173 15.44 -33.43 13.39
N ALA A 174 16.65 -33.19 12.88
CA ALA A 174 17.77 -32.83 13.74
C ALA A 174 17.54 -31.48 14.43
N GLN A 175 17.93 -31.37 15.70
CA GLN A 175 17.93 -30.12 16.47
C GLN A 175 19.36 -29.60 16.59
N ASP A 176 19.54 -28.31 16.30
CA ASP A 176 20.81 -27.62 16.51
C ASP A 176 21.04 -27.38 18.02
N ALA A 177 22.27 -27.59 18.48
CA ALA A 177 22.67 -27.22 19.84
C ALA A 177 22.64 -25.69 20.02
N VAL A 178 22.57 -25.23 21.26
CA VAL A 178 22.89 -23.84 21.62
C VAL A 178 24.02 -23.83 22.62
N GLU A 179 25.04 -23.04 22.33
CA GLU A 179 26.26 -22.93 23.13
C GLU A 179 26.42 -21.50 23.64
N ALA A 180 26.96 -21.32 24.84
CA ALA A 180 27.30 -20.02 25.41
C ALA A 180 28.63 -20.07 26.16
N GLY A 181 29.24 -18.92 26.36
CA GLY A 181 30.52 -18.80 27.06
C GLY A 181 30.39 -19.04 28.56
N ILE A 182 31.38 -19.68 29.18
CA ILE A 182 31.39 -19.96 30.62
C ILE A 182 31.94 -18.74 31.37
N VAL A 183 31.14 -18.20 32.29
CA VAL A 183 31.58 -17.21 33.29
C VAL A 183 32.08 -17.95 34.52
N LYS A 184 33.37 -17.80 34.83
CA LYS A 184 34.00 -18.44 35.99
C LYS A 184 33.55 -17.79 37.29
N LEU A 185 33.13 -18.61 38.25
CA LEU A 185 32.73 -18.18 39.59
C LEU A 185 33.74 -18.72 40.63
N PRO A 186 33.78 -18.19 41.86
CA PRO A 186 34.64 -18.71 42.92
C PRO A 186 34.47 -20.22 43.17
N GLN A 187 33.26 -20.75 42.94
CA GLN A 187 32.96 -22.17 42.97
C GLN A 187 32.16 -22.57 41.72
N GLY A 188 32.84 -23.21 40.77
CA GLY A 188 32.27 -23.65 39.49
C GLY A 188 32.18 -22.55 38.43
N GLY A 189 31.22 -22.65 37.54
CA GLY A 189 30.96 -21.67 36.49
C GLY A 189 29.48 -21.58 36.18
N THR A 190 29.11 -20.55 35.43
CA THR A 190 27.74 -20.34 35.00
C THR A 190 27.70 -19.90 33.54
N ALA A 191 26.61 -20.21 32.85
CA ALA A 191 26.37 -19.79 31.48
C ALA A 191 24.89 -19.62 31.23
N TRP A 192 24.54 -18.73 30.32
CA TRP A 192 23.16 -18.39 29.99
C TRP A 192 23.04 -17.94 28.54
N TRP A 193 21.84 -18.12 27.99
CA TRP A 193 21.43 -17.66 26.66
C TRP A 193 19.97 -17.26 26.73
N ILE A 194 19.61 -16.25 25.93
CA ILE A 194 18.23 -15.79 25.78
C ILE A 194 17.79 -16.02 24.34
N GLY A 195 16.84 -16.93 24.16
CA GLY A 195 16.22 -17.21 22.88
C GLY A 195 14.98 -16.36 22.64
N ASP A 196 14.89 -15.73 21.48
CA ASP A 196 13.75 -14.90 21.10
C ASP A 196 12.54 -15.75 20.66
N GLN A 197 11.41 -15.62 21.36
CA GLN A 197 10.19 -16.36 21.04
C GLN A 197 9.40 -15.76 19.88
N ASN A 198 9.57 -14.46 19.58
CA ASN A 198 8.86 -13.80 18.49
C ASN A 198 9.37 -14.25 17.09
N THR A 199 10.52 -14.91 17.04
CA THR A 199 11.10 -15.50 15.81
C THR A 199 10.49 -16.85 15.47
N LYS A 200 9.66 -17.41 16.36
CA LYS A 200 9.04 -18.73 16.24
C LYS A 200 7.56 -18.60 15.89
N ALA A 201 6.99 -19.63 15.28
CA ALA A 201 5.56 -19.68 15.01
C ALA A 201 4.77 -19.84 16.31
N LYS A 202 3.84 -18.92 16.59
CA LYS A 202 2.94 -19.06 17.73
C LYS A 202 1.83 -20.08 17.43
N LEU A 203 1.89 -21.24 18.06
CA LEU A 203 0.88 -22.30 18.00
C LEU A 203 -0.07 -22.21 19.21
N GLY A 204 -1.17 -22.97 19.15
CA GLY A 204 -2.13 -23.08 20.27
C GLY A 204 -3.27 -22.06 20.24
N VAL A 205 -3.63 -21.58 19.06
CA VAL A 205 -4.84 -20.76 18.86
C VAL A 205 -5.89 -21.62 18.19
N VAL A 206 -7.05 -21.76 18.84
CA VAL A 206 -8.25 -22.38 18.25
C VAL A 206 -8.86 -21.39 17.27
N VAL A 207 -9.17 -21.85 16.07
CA VAL A 207 -9.91 -21.08 15.08
C VAL A 207 -11.27 -21.71 14.87
N GLU A 208 -12.30 -20.95 15.20
CA GLU A 208 -13.69 -21.29 14.88
C GLU A 208 -14.03 -20.75 13.49
N ASP A 209 -14.98 -21.37 12.79
CA ASP A 209 -15.45 -20.83 11.51
C ASP A 209 -16.11 -19.47 11.72
N ALA A 210 -15.99 -18.58 10.72
CA ALA A 210 -16.62 -17.28 10.80
C ALA A 210 -18.14 -17.45 10.79
N ALA A 211 -18.82 -16.91 11.81
CA ALA A 211 -20.27 -17.04 11.95
C ALA A 211 -21.04 -16.33 10.81
N ASP A 212 -20.45 -15.29 10.24
CA ASP A 212 -21.00 -14.53 9.11
C ASP A 212 -19.90 -13.91 8.24
N ALA A 213 -20.32 -13.30 7.13
CA ALA A 213 -19.41 -12.65 6.18
C ALA A 213 -18.65 -11.45 6.78
N LYS A 214 -19.17 -10.80 7.83
CA LYS A 214 -18.55 -9.65 8.48
C LYS A 214 -17.37 -10.09 9.34
N VAL A 215 -17.57 -11.15 10.12
CA VAL A 215 -16.49 -11.80 10.89
C VAL A 215 -15.43 -12.34 9.94
N ALA A 216 -15.83 -12.96 8.82
CA ALA A 216 -14.90 -13.44 7.81
C ALA A 216 -14.06 -12.29 7.20
N ALA A 217 -14.71 -11.21 6.77
CA ALA A 217 -14.03 -10.03 6.24
C ALA A 217 -13.09 -9.40 7.27
N ALA A 218 -13.48 -9.37 8.54
CA ALA A 218 -12.64 -8.84 9.60
C ALA A 218 -11.39 -9.68 9.88
N ARG A 219 -11.50 -11.00 9.78
CA ARG A 219 -10.36 -11.92 9.89
C ARG A 219 -9.40 -11.80 8.71
N LEU A 220 -9.91 -11.62 7.50
CA LEU A 220 -9.08 -11.36 6.31
C LEU A 220 -8.24 -10.08 6.41
N GLN A 221 -8.72 -9.09 7.18
CA GLN A 221 -7.95 -7.86 7.46
C GLN A 221 -7.03 -7.97 8.68
N SER A 222 -7.14 -9.03 9.48
CA SER A 222 -6.36 -9.23 10.71
C SER A 222 -5.11 -10.09 10.45
N ALA A 223 -4.17 -10.10 11.40
CA ALA A 223 -2.98 -10.94 11.27
C ALA A 223 -3.36 -12.43 11.31
N PRO A 224 -2.90 -13.24 10.34
CA PRO A 224 -3.26 -14.66 10.27
C PRO A 224 -2.69 -15.43 11.47
N ARG A 225 -3.23 -16.62 11.71
CA ARG A 225 -2.56 -17.57 12.61
C ARG A 225 -1.35 -18.20 11.98
N ALA A 226 -0.42 -18.66 12.80
CA ALA A 226 0.56 -19.62 12.34
C ALA A 226 -0.13 -20.97 12.09
N ALA A 227 0.02 -21.52 10.88
CA ALA A 227 -0.52 -22.82 10.51
C ALA A 227 0.27 -23.94 11.21
N HIS A 228 -0.34 -24.61 12.19
CA HIS A 228 0.29 -25.72 12.89
C HIS A 228 0.41 -26.96 11.99
N GLU A 229 -0.45 -27.09 10.98
CA GLU A 229 -0.53 -28.22 10.05
C GLU A 229 0.73 -28.40 9.20
N VAL A 230 1.59 -27.37 9.15
CA VAL A 230 2.87 -27.40 8.44
C VAL A 230 3.95 -28.11 9.26
N PHE A 231 3.75 -28.25 10.57
CA PHE A 231 4.69 -28.96 11.42
C PHE A 231 4.48 -30.47 11.30
N PRO A 232 5.56 -31.26 11.19
CA PRO A 232 5.47 -32.71 11.19
C PRO A 232 4.65 -33.23 12.37
N GLY A 233 3.78 -34.21 12.13
CA GLY A 233 2.92 -34.81 13.14
C GLY A 233 1.70 -33.99 13.57
N MET A 234 1.53 -32.77 13.06
CA MET A 234 0.37 -31.90 13.32
C MET A 234 -0.61 -31.84 12.13
N GLU A 235 -0.38 -32.59 11.06
CA GLU A 235 -1.13 -32.49 9.80
C GLU A 235 -2.61 -32.85 9.96
N ASN A 236 -2.90 -33.75 10.92
CA ASN A 236 -4.24 -34.25 11.21
C ASN A 236 -4.95 -33.49 12.35
N VAL A 237 -4.29 -32.49 12.95
CA VAL A 237 -4.92 -31.65 13.98
C VAL A 237 -5.76 -30.59 13.25
N LEU A 238 -7.05 -30.52 13.58
CA LEU A 238 -7.94 -29.52 12.99
C LEU A 238 -7.75 -28.16 13.67
N ALA A 239 -7.94 -27.08 12.92
CA ALA A 239 -7.80 -25.72 13.45
C ALA A 239 -8.81 -25.37 14.55
N ASN A 240 -9.98 -26.01 14.53
CA ASN A 240 -11.02 -25.85 15.55
C ASN A 240 -10.86 -26.80 16.75
N ASP A 241 -9.75 -27.56 16.83
CA ASP A 241 -9.52 -28.49 17.94
C ASP A 241 -9.32 -27.72 19.26
N ALA A 242 -10.26 -27.89 20.19
CA ALA A 242 -10.24 -27.23 21.49
C ALA A 242 -8.99 -27.54 22.34
N ARG A 243 -8.24 -28.61 22.04
CA ARG A 243 -6.97 -28.93 22.71
C ARG A 243 -5.87 -27.91 22.40
N LEU A 244 -5.91 -27.26 21.24
CA LEU A 244 -4.93 -26.22 20.86
C LEU A 244 -4.96 -25.05 21.84
N GLY A 245 -6.14 -24.63 22.30
CA GLY A 245 -6.31 -23.55 23.27
C GLY A 245 -5.89 -23.91 24.71
N LYS A 246 -5.49 -25.16 24.97
CA LYS A 246 -5.14 -25.69 26.29
C LYS A 246 -3.66 -26.06 26.41
N LEU A 247 -2.80 -25.45 25.59
CA LEU A 247 -1.36 -25.75 25.57
C LEU A 247 -0.57 -24.78 26.48
N PRO A 248 -0.19 -25.19 27.70
CA PRO A 248 0.54 -24.32 28.62
C PRO A 248 2.01 -24.13 28.22
N SER A 249 2.60 -25.05 27.44
CA SER A 249 4.02 -25.02 27.07
C SER A 249 4.28 -25.72 25.74
N THR A 250 5.45 -25.46 25.15
CA THR A 250 5.92 -26.15 23.95
C THR A 250 6.09 -27.65 24.15
N LYS A 251 6.37 -28.12 25.37
CA LYS A 251 6.43 -29.57 25.68
C LYS A 251 5.05 -30.23 25.55
N SER A 252 3.99 -29.50 25.83
CA SER A 252 2.62 -30.00 25.67
C SER A 252 2.24 -30.20 24.19
N LEU A 253 2.93 -29.54 23.25
CA LEU A 253 2.74 -29.80 21.81
C LEU A 253 3.11 -31.23 21.42
N GLN A 254 4.06 -31.86 22.13
CA GLN A 254 4.43 -33.27 21.92
C GLN A 254 3.30 -34.26 22.27
N LEU A 255 2.24 -33.80 22.95
CA LEU A 255 1.05 -34.60 23.19
C LEU A 255 0.11 -34.62 21.98
N LEU A 256 0.22 -33.62 21.10
CA LEU A 256 -0.57 -33.49 19.87
C LEU A 256 0.19 -34.00 18.65
N ALA A 257 1.52 -33.86 18.64
CA ALA A 257 2.39 -34.32 17.57
C ALA A 257 3.31 -35.45 18.01
N LYS A 258 3.46 -36.46 17.16
CA LYS A 258 4.44 -37.53 17.34
C LYS A 258 5.81 -37.11 16.83
N ASP A 259 6.86 -37.51 17.55
CA ASP A 259 8.24 -37.56 17.06
C ASP A 259 8.76 -36.25 16.43
N THR A 260 8.32 -35.09 16.93
CA THR A 260 8.66 -33.76 16.38
C THR A 260 9.18 -32.84 17.47
N ASP A 261 10.34 -32.22 17.23
CA ASP A 261 10.85 -31.16 18.09
C ASP A 261 10.42 -29.78 17.59
N PHE A 262 9.82 -29.02 18.50
CA PHE A 262 9.26 -27.70 18.25
C PHE A 262 10.19 -26.58 18.74
N PHE A 263 11.26 -26.89 19.46
CA PHE A 263 11.97 -25.93 20.31
C PHE A 263 12.44 -24.65 19.57
N HIS A 264 12.99 -24.78 18.36
CA HIS A 264 13.50 -23.64 17.56
C HIS A 264 12.49 -23.11 16.54
N GLY A 265 11.40 -23.83 16.27
CA GLY A 265 10.43 -23.51 15.22
C GLY A 265 9.11 -22.93 15.71
N ALA A 266 8.69 -23.28 16.93
CA ALA A 266 7.38 -22.94 17.47
C ALA A 266 7.43 -22.52 18.94
N THR A 267 6.43 -21.73 19.33
CA THR A 267 6.16 -21.31 20.70
C THR A 267 4.66 -21.41 20.99
N THR A 268 4.27 -21.62 22.24
CA THR A 268 2.86 -21.48 22.69
C THR A 268 2.58 -20.09 23.25
N THR A 269 3.62 -19.30 23.51
CA THR A 269 3.53 -17.96 24.09
C THR A 269 4.26 -16.94 23.23
N SER A 270 3.54 -15.90 22.82
CA SER A 270 4.10 -14.71 22.17
C SER A 270 3.09 -13.59 22.35
N LEU A 271 3.46 -12.58 23.15
CA LEU A 271 2.69 -11.36 23.35
C LEU A 271 3.63 -10.19 23.04
N GLY A 272 3.21 -9.34 22.11
CA GLY A 272 3.98 -8.17 21.72
C GLY A 272 3.34 -6.87 22.18
N LEU A 273 4.21 -5.89 22.44
CA LEU A 273 3.82 -4.52 22.78
C LEU A 273 3.72 -3.69 21.50
N LEU A 274 2.78 -2.75 21.49
CA LEU A 274 2.60 -1.77 20.42
C LEU A 274 3.58 -0.60 20.57
N THR A 275 4.87 -0.87 20.47
CA THR A 275 5.92 0.16 20.58
C THR A 275 6.23 0.81 19.23
N ASN A 276 6.58 2.09 19.27
CA ASN A 276 7.22 2.78 18.17
C ASN A 276 8.73 2.62 18.31
N VAL A 277 9.28 1.62 17.63
CA VAL A 277 10.71 1.28 17.74
C VAL A 277 11.63 2.38 17.22
N ARG A 278 11.13 3.34 16.45
CA ARG A 278 11.93 4.41 15.85
C ARG A 278 12.00 5.66 16.73
N ALA A 279 10.84 6.22 17.08
CA ALA A 279 10.73 7.43 17.88
C ALA A 279 10.73 7.15 19.41
N GLY A 280 10.58 5.89 19.81
CA GLY A 280 10.26 5.53 21.19
C GLY A 280 8.79 5.78 21.51
N GLY A 281 8.36 5.29 22.67
CA GLY A 281 6.97 5.31 23.14
C GLY A 281 6.08 4.25 22.50
N LEU A 282 4.78 4.40 22.72
CA LEU A 282 3.75 3.54 22.16
C LEU A 282 3.25 4.08 20.82
N ARG A 283 2.71 3.19 19.99
CA ARG A 283 2.03 3.55 18.75
C ARG A 283 0.71 4.25 19.03
N LYS A 284 0.26 5.07 18.09
CA LYS A 284 -0.97 5.85 18.13
C LYS A 284 -2.10 5.14 17.41
N ASP A 285 -3.28 5.15 17.99
CA ASP A 285 -4.44 4.41 17.47
C ASP A 285 -5.25 5.24 16.47
N LEU A 286 -5.26 4.77 15.21
CA LEU A 286 -6.01 5.41 14.13
C LEU A 286 -7.51 5.29 14.31
N ASN A 287 -8.04 4.30 15.04
CA ASN A 287 -9.48 4.26 15.29
C ASN A 287 -9.93 5.47 16.12
N PHE A 288 -9.17 5.91 17.12
CA PHE A 288 -9.51 7.11 17.88
C PHE A 288 -9.23 8.42 17.11
N LEU A 289 -8.31 8.41 16.15
CA LEU A 289 -8.01 9.59 15.32
C LEU A 289 -9.02 9.77 14.17
N LEU A 290 -9.39 8.70 13.49
CA LEU A 290 -10.15 8.72 12.24
C LEU A 290 -11.65 8.43 12.39
N GLU A 291 -12.12 7.88 13.51
CA GLU A 291 -13.56 7.71 13.79
C GLU A 291 -14.22 9.00 14.31
N LYS A 292 -13.47 10.10 14.39
CA LYS A 292 -14.00 11.40 14.78
C LYS A 292 -15.07 11.87 13.77
N PRO A 293 -16.02 12.72 14.20
CA PRO A 293 -16.82 13.53 13.29
C PRO A 293 -15.93 14.27 12.28
N ILE A 294 -16.51 14.68 11.14
CA ILE A 294 -15.78 15.33 10.03
C ILE A 294 -14.78 16.36 10.57
N PRO A 295 -13.46 16.15 10.36
CA PRO A 295 -12.46 17.03 10.93
C PRO A 295 -12.48 18.39 10.24
N SER A 296 -12.11 19.45 10.97
CA SER A 296 -11.96 20.78 10.37
C SER A 296 -10.61 20.89 9.66
N ALA A 297 -10.59 21.57 8.52
CA ALA A 297 -9.37 21.86 7.77
C ALA A 297 -8.34 22.64 8.62
N GLY A 298 -7.05 22.38 8.40
CA GLY A 298 -5.95 23.08 9.09
C GLY A 298 -5.78 22.71 10.56
N THR A 299 -6.43 21.64 11.02
CA THR A 299 -6.27 21.12 12.39
C THR A 299 -5.30 19.94 12.44
N ALA A 300 -4.86 19.56 13.64
CA ALA A 300 -4.04 18.36 13.84
C ALA A 300 -4.70 17.06 13.34
N ALA A 301 -6.03 17.01 13.23
CA ALA A 301 -6.77 15.88 12.68
C ALA A 301 -6.66 15.77 11.14
N THR A 302 -6.15 16.82 10.48
CA THR A 302 -5.93 16.90 9.04
C THR A 302 -4.46 17.11 8.68
N ALA A 303 -3.55 16.97 9.65
CA ALA A 303 -2.13 17.22 9.46
C ALA A 303 -1.50 16.22 8.49
N ALA A 304 -0.49 16.68 7.75
CA ALA A 304 0.32 15.84 6.88
C ALA A 304 1.03 14.74 7.69
N LEU A 305 1.05 13.53 7.14
CA LEU A 305 1.81 12.42 7.71
C LEU A 305 3.29 12.70 7.57
N TYR A 306 3.77 13.17 6.42
CA TYR A 306 5.17 13.53 6.16
C TYR A 306 5.27 14.82 5.34
N THR A 307 6.47 15.41 5.34
CA THR A 307 6.86 16.48 4.44
C THR A 307 7.92 15.97 3.47
N ALA A 308 7.68 16.12 2.17
CA ALA A 308 8.62 15.73 1.12
C ALA A 308 9.69 16.82 0.88
N ALA A 309 9.37 18.10 1.08
CA ALA A 309 10.37 19.19 1.16
C ALA A 309 9.87 20.39 1.99
N GLY A 310 10.80 21.13 2.62
CA GLY A 310 10.48 22.25 3.51
C GLY A 310 9.73 23.41 2.83
N SER A 311 9.87 23.57 1.52
CA SER A 311 9.14 24.55 0.71
C SER A 311 9.03 24.11 -0.74
N SER A 312 7.92 24.42 -1.39
CA SER A 312 7.78 24.39 -2.85
C SER A 312 8.61 25.50 -3.51
N PRO A 313 9.01 25.35 -4.78
CA PRO A 313 9.59 26.44 -5.54
C PRO A 313 8.62 27.61 -5.67
N ALA A 314 9.15 28.82 -5.82
CA ALA A 314 8.33 29.97 -6.20
C ALA A 314 7.72 29.73 -7.60
N SER A 315 6.40 29.61 -7.67
CA SER A 315 5.69 29.53 -8.94
C SER A 315 5.48 30.93 -9.50
N ALA A 316 5.29 31.07 -10.82
CA ALA A 316 5.09 32.38 -11.46
C ALA A 316 3.87 33.18 -10.93
N SER A 317 2.97 32.56 -10.15
CA SER A 317 1.75 33.19 -9.64
C SER A 317 1.37 32.76 -8.21
N GLY A 318 2.31 32.31 -7.37
CA GLY A 318 1.97 31.87 -6.00
C GLY A 318 3.14 31.76 -5.04
N THR A 319 2.85 31.96 -3.75
CA THR A 319 3.80 31.88 -2.63
C THR A 319 4.29 30.44 -2.41
N PRO A 320 5.57 30.24 -2.05
CA PRO A 320 6.07 28.96 -1.55
C PRO A 320 5.22 28.43 -0.40
N ILE A 321 4.89 27.14 -0.43
CA ILE A 321 4.16 26.42 0.63
C ILE A 321 4.94 25.15 1.00
N PRO A 322 4.81 24.60 2.22
CA PRO A 322 5.38 23.31 2.54
C PRO A 322 4.96 22.23 1.55
N PHE A 323 5.91 21.41 1.08
CA PHE A 323 5.64 20.32 0.14
C PHE A 323 5.27 19.07 0.96
N GLU A 324 4.02 19.04 1.39
CA GLU A 324 3.44 18.01 2.26
C GLU A 324 2.95 16.79 1.48
N GLY A 325 3.03 15.60 2.09
CA GLY A 325 2.52 14.37 1.52
C GLY A 325 1.10 14.02 1.95
N ILE A 326 0.79 12.73 1.93
CA ILE A 326 -0.48 12.16 2.43
C ILE A 326 -0.78 12.68 3.84
N ASN A 327 -2.03 13.00 4.14
CA ASN A 327 -2.44 13.56 5.43
C ASN A 327 -3.55 12.76 6.14
N LEU A 328 -3.74 13.02 7.43
CA LEU A 328 -4.77 12.37 8.25
C LEU A 328 -6.20 12.67 7.78
N GLY A 329 -6.41 13.79 7.07
CA GLY A 329 -7.70 14.13 6.49
C GLY A 329 -8.08 13.20 5.35
N GLU A 330 -7.14 12.87 4.47
CA GLU A 330 -7.34 11.86 3.42
C GLU A 330 -7.57 10.46 4.00
N LEU A 331 -6.78 10.07 5.00
CA LEU A 331 -7.01 8.80 5.70
C LEU A 331 -8.38 8.74 6.39
N TRP A 332 -8.88 9.88 6.89
CA TRP A 332 -10.23 9.96 7.44
C TRP A 332 -11.30 9.70 6.37
N VAL A 333 -11.12 10.22 5.16
CA VAL A 333 -12.02 9.96 4.02
C VAL A 333 -12.01 8.46 3.69
N ASP A 334 -10.83 7.87 3.54
CA ASP A 334 -10.64 6.44 3.23
C ASP A 334 -11.25 5.53 4.31
N HIS A 335 -11.10 5.92 5.58
CA HIS A 335 -11.62 5.19 6.73
C HIS A 335 -13.15 5.19 6.81
N ASN A 336 -13.80 6.27 6.35
CA ASN A 336 -15.23 6.49 6.52
C ASN A 336 -16.07 6.34 5.24
N ILE A 337 -15.47 6.19 4.04
CA ILE A 337 -16.18 6.11 2.75
C ILE A 337 -17.23 4.99 2.69
N TRP A 338 -17.02 3.89 3.41
CA TRP A 338 -17.99 2.77 3.48
C TRP A 338 -19.38 3.22 3.96
N GLY A 339 -19.44 4.27 4.80
CA GLY A 339 -20.69 4.84 5.32
C GLY A 339 -21.47 5.67 4.30
N GLU A 340 -20.91 5.89 3.11
CA GLU A 340 -21.54 6.63 2.00
C GLU A 340 -22.13 5.71 0.94
N LEU A 341 -21.97 4.38 1.09
CA LEU A 341 -22.51 3.40 0.16
C LEU A 341 -24.04 3.38 0.21
N LYS A 342 -24.65 3.57 -0.97
CA LYS A 342 -26.07 3.35 -1.21
C LYS A 342 -26.29 1.99 -1.89
N PHE A 343 -27.52 1.50 -1.90
CA PHE A 343 -27.88 0.22 -2.51
C PHE A 343 -29.03 0.39 -3.49
N GLY A 344 -29.00 -0.39 -4.57
CA GLY A 344 -29.99 -0.33 -5.66
C GLY A 344 -29.71 0.83 -6.62
N PRO A 345 -28.64 0.76 -7.43
CA PRO A 345 -28.30 1.83 -8.36
C PRO A 345 -29.37 2.02 -9.45
N PRO A 346 -29.51 3.24 -10.00
CA PRO A 346 -30.41 3.51 -11.13
C PRO A 346 -30.05 2.72 -12.40
N THR A 347 -30.99 2.71 -13.35
CA THR A 347 -30.79 2.09 -14.67
C THR A 347 -29.59 2.69 -15.39
N HIS A 348 -28.80 1.82 -16.01
CA HIS A 348 -27.61 2.18 -16.78
C HIS A 348 -27.99 2.87 -18.11
N ALA A 349 -27.07 3.65 -18.69
CA ALA A 349 -27.29 4.44 -19.91
C ALA A 349 -27.64 3.59 -21.15
N ASP A 350 -27.22 2.32 -21.19
CA ASP A 350 -27.59 1.34 -22.21
C ASP A 350 -28.99 0.72 -22.03
N GLY A 351 -29.74 1.14 -21.00
CA GLY A 351 -31.08 0.67 -20.68
C GLY A 351 -31.16 -0.58 -19.80
N SER A 352 -30.03 -1.18 -19.42
CA SER A 352 -30.03 -2.35 -18.53
C SER A 352 -30.23 -1.99 -17.06
N SER A 353 -30.89 -2.89 -16.33
CA SER A 353 -31.04 -2.81 -14.87
C SER A 353 -29.87 -3.47 -14.14
N LEU A 354 -29.55 -2.94 -12.96
CA LEU A 354 -28.52 -3.47 -12.07
C LEU A 354 -29.16 -4.18 -10.86
N PRO A 355 -28.48 -5.15 -10.22
CA PRO A 355 -29.03 -5.86 -9.06
C PRO A 355 -29.43 -4.91 -7.93
N SER A 356 -30.57 -5.15 -7.27
CA SER A 356 -31.06 -4.29 -6.18
C SER A 356 -30.15 -4.25 -4.95
N GLY A 357 -29.42 -5.34 -4.70
CA GLY A 357 -28.39 -5.41 -3.65
C GLY A 357 -27.04 -4.81 -4.06
N ALA A 358 -26.90 -4.27 -5.28
CA ALA A 358 -25.64 -3.73 -5.73
C ALA A 358 -25.32 -2.41 -4.99
N PRO A 359 -24.09 -2.25 -4.50
CA PRO A 359 -23.59 -1.03 -3.89
C PRO A 359 -23.34 0.05 -4.95
N TYR A 360 -23.55 1.31 -4.60
CA TYR A 360 -23.12 2.43 -5.42
C TYR A 360 -22.74 3.65 -4.58
N LEU A 361 -21.86 4.46 -5.15
CA LEU A 361 -21.55 5.80 -4.67
C LEU A 361 -22.24 6.82 -5.55
N GLU A 362 -22.92 7.76 -4.92
CA GLU A 362 -23.59 8.85 -5.60
C GLU A 362 -22.75 10.12 -5.53
N CYS A 363 -22.58 10.80 -6.66
CA CYS A 363 -21.91 12.10 -6.73
C CYS A 363 -22.57 13.12 -5.80
N GLY A 364 -21.74 13.79 -4.99
CA GLY A 364 -22.17 14.74 -3.96
C GLY A 364 -21.86 16.20 -4.29
N ALA A 365 -22.15 17.08 -3.34
CA ALA A 365 -21.84 18.52 -3.45
C ALA A 365 -20.32 18.80 -3.40
N LYS A 366 -19.91 20.02 -3.77
CA LYS A 366 -18.50 20.44 -3.78
C LYS A 366 -17.79 20.29 -2.43
N ALA A 367 -18.53 20.58 -1.37
CA ALA A 367 -18.04 20.51 0.00
C ALA A 367 -18.02 19.08 0.56
N ASP A 368 -18.46 18.08 -0.22
CA ASP A 368 -18.42 16.69 0.19
C ASP A 368 -16.96 16.23 0.33
N PRO A 369 -16.51 15.85 1.54
CA PRO A 369 -15.14 15.37 1.75
C PRO A 369 -14.85 14.07 0.98
N PHE A 370 -15.89 13.32 0.61
CA PHE A 370 -15.80 12.06 -0.16
C PHE A 370 -15.81 12.28 -1.68
N LEU A 371 -15.78 13.52 -2.17
CA LEU A 371 -15.89 13.81 -3.61
C LEU A 371 -14.82 13.10 -4.45
N ASN A 372 -13.61 12.88 -3.91
CA ASN A 372 -12.55 12.11 -4.58
C ASN A 372 -13.00 10.67 -4.96
N TYR A 373 -13.94 10.09 -4.20
CA TYR A 373 -14.51 8.77 -4.50
C TYR A 373 -15.81 8.80 -5.30
N LYS A 374 -16.51 9.94 -5.28
CA LYS A 374 -17.88 10.07 -5.80
C LYS A 374 -17.98 10.77 -7.16
N HIS A 375 -16.91 11.44 -7.60
CA HIS A 375 -16.83 12.01 -8.95
C HIS A 375 -16.45 10.95 -9.98
N LEU A 376 -16.66 11.20 -11.28
CA LEU A 376 -16.24 10.31 -12.36
C LEU A 376 -14.77 10.49 -12.72
N PRO A 377 -13.98 9.42 -12.67
CA PRO A 377 -12.62 9.45 -13.16
C PRO A 377 -12.56 9.58 -14.68
N ARG A 378 -11.64 10.42 -15.15
CA ARG A 378 -11.37 10.63 -16.58
C ARG A 378 -10.27 9.67 -17.04
N LEU A 379 -10.40 9.17 -18.25
CA LEU A 379 -9.43 8.24 -18.81
C LEU A 379 -8.63 8.88 -19.94
N GLN A 380 -9.31 9.42 -20.95
CA GLN A 380 -8.67 9.98 -22.14
C GLN A 380 -9.59 10.99 -22.84
N LEU A 381 -8.98 12.04 -23.39
CA LEU A 381 -9.54 12.89 -24.43
C LEU A 381 -8.86 12.53 -25.75
N THR A 382 -9.66 12.29 -26.76
CA THR A 382 -9.24 12.12 -28.14
C THR A 382 -9.95 13.15 -29.00
N GLN A 383 -9.18 14.00 -29.69
CA GLN A 383 -9.70 14.91 -30.69
C GLN A 383 -9.24 14.45 -32.07
N LEU A 384 -10.19 14.01 -32.90
CA LEU A 384 -9.93 13.68 -34.29
C LEU A 384 -10.22 14.90 -35.17
N TYR A 385 -9.26 15.27 -36.01
CA TYR A 385 -9.41 16.31 -37.02
C TYR A 385 -9.51 15.65 -38.39
N SER A 386 -10.49 16.08 -39.19
CA SER A 386 -10.73 15.58 -40.54
C SER A 386 -11.06 16.71 -41.51
N LEU A 387 -10.75 16.55 -42.79
CA LEU A 387 -11.26 17.41 -43.86
C LEU A 387 -12.50 16.77 -44.49
N ILE A 388 -13.51 17.58 -44.77
CA ILE A 388 -14.74 17.15 -45.44
C ILE A 388 -15.27 18.27 -46.33
N SER A 389 -15.95 17.93 -47.42
CA SER A 389 -16.66 18.92 -48.22
C SER A 389 -18.16 18.65 -48.23
N LYS A 390 -18.93 19.70 -48.47
CA LYS A 390 -20.36 19.61 -48.69
C LYS A 390 -20.72 20.40 -49.93
N SER A 391 -21.50 19.78 -50.81
CA SER A 391 -21.99 20.48 -51.98
C SER A 391 -23.26 21.26 -51.68
N ARG A 392 -23.48 22.32 -52.44
CA ARG A 392 -24.75 23.03 -52.50
C ARG A 392 -24.97 23.59 -53.90
N THR A 393 -26.21 23.86 -54.23
CA THR A 393 -26.58 24.47 -55.51
C THR A 393 -26.71 25.98 -55.32
N THR A 394 -26.02 26.77 -56.15
CA THR A 394 -26.17 28.23 -56.14
C THR A 394 -27.52 28.64 -56.72
N THR A 395 -27.91 29.91 -56.52
CA THR A 395 -29.12 30.50 -57.13
C THR A 395 -29.14 30.38 -58.66
N ALA A 396 -27.96 30.29 -59.29
CA ALA A 396 -27.78 30.10 -60.73
C ALA A 396 -27.76 28.62 -61.17
N GLY A 397 -28.11 27.67 -60.29
CA GLY A 397 -28.18 26.23 -60.60
C GLY A 397 -26.82 25.51 -60.65
N LYS A 398 -25.72 26.18 -60.26
CA LYS A 398 -24.37 25.59 -60.29
C LYS A 398 -24.10 24.81 -59.00
N LYS A 399 -23.62 23.57 -59.11
CA LYS A 399 -23.10 22.80 -57.96
C LYS A 399 -21.76 23.40 -57.52
N VAL A 400 -21.67 23.81 -56.26
CA VAL A 400 -20.45 24.34 -55.64
C VAL A 400 -20.11 23.57 -54.37
N TYR A 401 -18.84 23.54 -54.02
CA TYR A 401 -18.32 22.79 -52.88
C TYR A 401 -17.76 23.72 -51.81
N ASP A 402 -18.31 23.65 -50.60
CA ASP A 402 -17.73 24.27 -49.41
C ASP A 402 -16.84 23.23 -48.71
N LEU A 403 -15.65 23.65 -48.26
CA LEU A 403 -14.70 22.82 -47.53
C LEU A 403 -14.81 23.11 -46.03
N TYR A 404 -14.68 22.08 -45.20
CA TYR A 404 -14.80 22.17 -43.77
C TYR A 404 -13.67 21.41 -43.06
N LEU A 405 -13.28 21.94 -41.89
CA LEU A 405 -12.53 21.21 -40.88
C LEU A 405 -13.56 20.55 -39.94
N ALA A 406 -13.69 19.23 -40.03
CA ALA A 406 -14.51 18.44 -39.13
C ALA A 406 -13.71 18.04 -37.88
N THR A 407 -14.37 18.04 -36.73
CA THR A 407 -13.74 17.65 -35.46
C THR A 407 -14.67 16.80 -34.62
N ASP A 408 -14.12 15.69 -34.13
CA ASP A 408 -14.80 14.76 -33.24
C ASP A 408 -14.17 14.88 -31.84
N PRO A 409 -14.84 15.54 -30.88
CA PRO A 409 -14.44 15.51 -29.47
C PRO A 409 -14.92 14.20 -28.83
N ILE A 410 -13.99 13.32 -28.46
CA ILE A 410 -14.28 12.02 -27.86
C ILE A 410 -13.68 11.96 -26.47
N PHE A 411 -14.49 11.59 -25.48
CA PHE A 411 -14.09 11.48 -24.09
C PHE A 411 -14.29 10.07 -23.58
N THR A 412 -13.23 9.44 -23.10
CA THR A 412 -13.32 8.14 -22.43
C THR A 412 -13.29 8.36 -20.93
N ILE A 413 -14.30 7.83 -20.25
CA ILE A 413 -14.46 7.87 -18.79
C ILE A 413 -14.37 6.46 -18.22
N TRP A 414 -14.01 6.35 -16.94
CA TRP A 414 -13.72 5.06 -16.32
C TRP A 414 -14.14 5.05 -14.85
N ASN A 415 -14.70 3.95 -14.38
CA ASN A 415 -14.91 3.69 -12.96
C ASN A 415 -13.78 2.77 -12.41
N PRO A 416 -12.85 3.27 -11.59
CA PRO A 416 -11.75 2.47 -11.04
C PRO A 416 -12.16 1.58 -9.86
N PHE A 417 -13.39 1.68 -9.38
CA PHE A 417 -13.85 1.06 -8.15
C PHE A 417 -14.62 -0.25 -8.39
N ASP A 418 -14.68 -1.06 -7.33
CA ASP A 418 -15.50 -2.28 -7.24
C ASP A 418 -16.99 -2.02 -6.88
N VAL A 419 -17.43 -0.76 -6.94
CA VAL A 419 -18.81 -0.30 -6.71
C VAL A 419 -19.27 0.54 -7.89
N CYS A 420 -20.58 0.66 -8.11
CA CYS A 420 -21.07 1.53 -9.18
C CYS A 420 -20.86 3.01 -8.81
N LEU A 421 -20.60 3.85 -9.82
CA LEU A 421 -20.64 5.30 -9.68
C LEU A 421 -21.91 5.83 -10.33
N HIS A 422 -22.63 6.72 -9.65
CA HIS A 422 -23.82 7.36 -10.16
C HIS A 422 -23.68 8.88 -10.07
N VAL A 423 -23.83 9.57 -11.20
CA VAL A 423 -24.03 11.01 -11.23
C VAL A 423 -25.53 11.26 -11.42
N PRO A 424 -26.23 11.79 -10.39
CA PRO A 424 -27.65 12.06 -10.51
C PRO A 424 -27.94 13.12 -11.57
N GLN A 425 -29.11 13.01 -12.15
CA GLN A 425 -29.65 13.90 -13.18
C GLN A 425 -29.74 15.39 -12.77
N SER A 426 -29.78 15.69 -11.47
CA SER A 426 -29.69 17.07 -10.95
C SER A 426 -28.29 17.68 -11.03
N TYR A 427 -27.28 16.88 -11.36
CA TYR A 427 -25.89 17.26 -11.57
C TYR A 427 -25.50 16.99 -13.02
N PHE A 428 -24.41 17.59 -13.51
CA PHE A 428 -23.85 17.24 -14.80
C PHE A 428 -22.33 17.38 -14.80
N ALA A 429 -21.64 16.51 -15.53
CA ALA A 429 -20.23 16.70 -15.82
C ALA A 429 -20.10 17.60 -17.06
N MET A 430 -19.16 18.52 -17.03
CA MET A 430 -18.84 19.43 -18.12
C MET A 430 -17.38 19.26 -18.54
N LEU A 431 -17.22 18.98 -19.83
CA LEU A 431 -15.98 18.64 -20.48
C LEU A 431 -15.59 19.72 -21.46
N LYS A 432 -14.56 20.50 -21.13
CA LYS A 432 -14.09 21.59 -21.97
C LYS A 432 -12.76 21.24 -22.63
N THR A 433 -12.64 21.48 -23.93
CA THR A 433 -11.39 21.32 -24.63
C THR A 433 -11.21 22.40 -25.69
N TRP A 434 -9.97 22.87 -25.84
CA TRP A 434 -9.62 23.97 -26.73
C TRP A 434 -9.05 23.43 -28.04
N ALA A 435 -8.93 24.32 -29.02
CA ALA A 435 -8.29 24.01 -30.29
C ALA A 435 -6.81 23.67 -30.05
N ILE A 436 -6.31 22.68 -30.80
CA ILE A 436 -4.88 22.42 -30.83
C ILE A 436 -4.12 23.65 -31.39
N PRO A 437 -2.96 23.99 -30.82
CA PRO A 437 -2.14 25.14 -31.25
C PRO A 437 -1.35 24.81 -32.52
N TYR A 438 -2.06 24.64 -33.64
CA TYR A 438 -1.49 24.27 -34.94
C TYR A 438 -1.98 25.21 -36.05
N ASP A 439 -1.11 25.38 -37.04
CA ASP A 439 -1.44 25.96 -38.34
C ASP A 439 -1.78 24.84 -39.32
N LEU A 440 -2.94 24.97 -39.99
CA LEU A 440 -3.32 24.13 -41.12
C LEU A 440 -2.90 24.82 -42.41
N ASN A 441 -2.04 24.16 -43.18
CA ASN A 441 -1.58 24.62 -44.47
C ASN A 441 -2.13 23.69 -45.56
N LEU A 442 -2.92 24.24 -46.47
CA LEU A 442 -3.47 23.55 -47.62
C LEU A 442 -2.79 24.07 -48.89
N THR A 443 -2.31 23.15 -49.73
CA THR A 443 -1.90 23.47 -51.11
C THR A 443 -3.03 23.06 -52.04
N LEU A 444 -3.47 23.99 -52.89
CA LEU A 444 -4.62 23.88 -53.78
C LEU A 444 -4.15 23.88 -55.24
N GLN A 445 -4.44 22.82 -55.98
CA GLN A 445 -3.97 22.65 -57.37
C GLN A 445 -5.10 22.26 -58.31
N GLY A 446 -5.06 22.70 -59.58
CA GLY A 446 -6.04 22.31 -60.60
C GLY A 446 -7.41 23.00 -60.48
N GLY A 447 -7.44 24.21 -59.91
CA GLY A 447 -8.63 25.07 -59.88
C GLY A 447 -8.81 25.91 -61.14
N PRO A 448 -10.01 26.51 -61.34
CA PRO A 448 -10.24 27.53 -62.36
C PRO A 448 -9.21 28.68 -62.29
N ALA A 449 -8.96 29.35 -63.42
CA ALA A 449 -8.06 30.50 -63.45
C ALA A 449 -8.52 31.58 -62.45
N GLY A 450 -7.62 32.00 -61.55
CA GLY A 450 -7.92 32.95 -60.46
C GLY A 450 -8.18 32.30 -59.08
N SER A 451 -8.31 30.96 -59.02
CA SER A 451 -8.35 30.22 -57.75
C SER A 451 -7.09 30.41 -56.90
N LYS A 452 -7.24 30.38 -55.58
CA LYS A 452 -6.08 30.37 -54.66
C LYS A 452 -5.22 29.11 -54.85
N GLY A 453 -3.90 29.28 -54.81
CA GLY A 453 -2.93 28.18 -54.84
C GLY A 453 -2.60 27.61 -53.45
N SER A 454 -2.92 28.33 -52.38
CA SER A 454 -2.68 27.89 -51.01
C SER A 454 -3.63 28.57 -50.01
N TYR A 455 -3.84 27.92 -48.88
CA TYR A 455 -4.57 28.45 -47.74
C TYR A 455 -3.82 28.10 -46.45
N THR A 456 -3.61 29.09 -45.59
CA THR A 456 -3.01 28.90 -44.28
C THR A 456 -3.88 29.60 -43.25
N SER A 457 -4.25 28.89 -42.19
CA SER A 457 -4.93 29.47 -41.03
C SER A 457 -4.63 28.64 -39.80
N THR A 458 -4.67 29.28 -38.64
CA THR A 458 -4.59 28.54 -37.38
C THR A 458 -5.90 27.80 -37.19
N ILE A 459 -5.84 26.62 -36.57
CA ILE A 459 -7.01 25.80 -36.26
C ILE A 459 -8.01 26.61 -35.42
N GLY A 460 -7.53 27.34 -34.41
CA GLY A 460 -8.36 28.22 -33.59
C GLY A 460 -9.10 29.32 -34.37
N ASP A 461 -8.47 29.92 -35.38
CA ASP A 461 -9.10 30.96 -36.20
C ASP A 461 -10.15 30.38 -37.16
N ILE A 462 -9.94 29.19 -37.71
CA ILE A 462 -10.94 28.48 -38.55
C ILE A 462 -12.24 28.32 -37.77
N TYR A 463 -12.15 27.95 -36.49
CA TYR A 463 -13.33 27.81 -35.64
C TYR A 463 -14.03 29.12 -35.26
N ARG A 464 -13.27 30.23 -35.16
CA ARG A 464 -13.84 31.56 -34.88
C ARG A 464 -14.63 32.11 -36.04
N GLN A 465 -14.33 31.69 -37.27
CA GLN A 465 -15.02 32.20 -38.46
C GLN A 465 -16.52 31.88 -38.39
N GLY A 466 -17.34 32.94 -38.26
CA GLY A 466 -18.80 32.83 -38.15
C GLY A 466 -19.34 32.66 -36.73
N THR A 467 -18.50 32.68 -35.69
CA THR A 467 -18.94 32.70 -34.28
C THR A 467 -18.55 34.03 -33.63
N ASN A 468 -19.45 34.64 -32.85
CA ASN A 468 -19.14 35.85 -32.07
C ASN A 468 -18.25 35.57 -30.83
N ASN A 469 -17.62 34.39 -30.76
CA ASN A 469 -16.89 33.92 -29.59
C ASN A 469 -15.39 34.27 -29.70
N ALA A 470 -14.86 34.95 -28.68
CA ALA A 470 -13.45 35.32 -28.60
C ALA A 470 -12.50 34.13 -28.31
N VAL A 471 -13.04 33.00 -27.83
CA VAL A 471 -12.28 31.79 -27.45
C VAL A 471 -12.98 30.54 -27.98
N PHE A 472 -12.21 29.61 -28.56
CA PHE A 472 -12.75 28.34 -29.02
C PHE A 472 -12.64 27.26 -27.93
N VAL A 473 -13.78 26.71 -27.50
CA VAL A 473 -13.86 25.71 -26.43
C VAL A 473 -14.97 24.70 -26.71
N PHE A 474 -14.69 23.49 -27.22
CA PHE A 474 -15.72 22.43 -27.21
C PHE A 474 -16.12 22.10 -25.78
N GLN A 475 -17.41 22.19 -25.48
CA GLN A 475 -17.98 21.92 -24.17
C GLN A 475 -19.00 20.79 -24.28
N GLY A 476 -18.63 19.59 -23.83
CA GLY A 476 -19.57 18.47 -23.67
C GLY A 476 -20.25 18.52 -22.31
N THR A 477 -21.56 18.30 -22.25
CA THR A 477 -22.27 18.04 -20.98
C THR A 477 -22.75 16.60 -20.91
N LEU A 478 -22.48 15.91 -19.79
CA LEU A 478 -22.90 14.54 -19.52
C LEU A 478 -23.92 14.53 -18.38
N GLY A 479 -25.05 13.84 -18.57
CA GLY A 479 -26.10 13.70 -17.56
C GLY A 479 -26.98 14.93 -17.35
N ASN A 480 -26.89 15.93 -18.23
CA ASN A 480 -27.68 17.16 -18.12
C ASN A 480 -29.15 16.90 -18.53
N VAL A 481 -30.07 16.99 -17.57
CA VAL A 481 -31.53 16.81 -17.78
C VAL A 481 -32.17 17.78 -18.76
N GLY A 482 -31.61 18.98 -18.91
CA GLY A 482 -32.12 19.97 -19.87
C GLY A 482 -31.83 19.58 -21.32
N LYS A 483 -30.97 18.58 -21.54
CA LYS A 483 -30.47 18.23 -22.87
C LYS A 483 -30.50 16.73 -23.18
N THR A 484 -30.48 15.86 -22.16
CA THR A 484 -30.47 14.40 -22.30
C THR A 484 -31.34 13.74 -21.22
N ASN A 485 -31.98 12.61 -21.55
CA ASN A 485 -32.67 11.75 -20.57
C ASN A 485 -31.76 10.63 -20.02
N GLN A 486 -30.43 10.75 -20.16
CA GLN A 486 -29.48 9.69 -19.81
C GLN A 486 -29.03 9.80 -18.35
N ASN A 487 -29.26 8.73 -17.57
CA ASN A 487 -28.59 8.56 -16.28
C ASN A 487 -27.13 8.20 -16.52
N LEU A 488 -26.22 8.87 -15.82
CA LEU A 488 -24.81 8.57 -15.90
C LEU A 488 -24.42 7.64 -14.76
N VAL A 489 -24.50 6.34 -15.06
CA VAL A 489 -24.12 5.25 -14.15
C VAL A 489 -22.96 4.51 -14.79
N LEU A 490 -21.90 4.24 -14.03
CA LEU A 490 -20.81 3.36 -14.43
C LEU A 490 -20.79 2.15 -13.52
N ARG A 491 -20.83 0.96 -14.09
CA ARG A 491 -20.69 -0.32 -13.39
C ARG A 491 -19.28 -0.46 -12.81
N PRO A 492 -19.04 -1.40 -11.87
CA PRO A 492 -17.71 -1.62 -11.31
C PRO A 492 -16.66 -1.87 -12.40
N GLY A 493 -15.62 -1.06 -12.44
CA GLY A 493 -14.56 -1.17 -13.45
C GLY A 493 -14.87 -0.56 -14.82
N GLU A 494 -16.11 -0.19 -15.11
CA GLU A 494 -16.58 0.06 -16.49
C GLU A 494 -15.90 1.26 -17.17
N VAL A 495 -15.58 1.09 -18.45
CA VAL A 495 -15.03 2.11 -19.35
C VAL A 495 -16.09 2.49 -20.37
N GLN A 496 -16.43 3.78 -20.46
CA GLN A 496 -17.43 4.30 -21.39
C GLN A 496 -16.81 5.34 -22.33
N VAL A 497 -17.15 5.26 -23.61
CA VAL A 497 -16.79 6.27 -24.61
C VAL A 497 -17.96 7.22 -24.81
N MET A 498 -17.70 8.50 -24.61
CA MET A 498 -18.69 9.57 -24.67
C MET A 498 -18.33 10.51 -25.83
N ALA A 499 -19.19 10.53 -26.86
CA ALA A 499 -19.09 11.38 -28.03
C ALA A 499 -20.51 11.75 -28.50
N GLN A 500 -20.70 12.20 -29.74
CA GLN A 500 -22.02 12.61 -30.26
C GLN A 500 -23.08 11.48 -30.23
N GLY A 501 -22.67 10.24 -30.00
CA GLY A 501 -23.47 9.04 -30.03
C GLY A 501 -23.39 8.33 -31.39
N VAL A 502 -23.80 7.07 -31.40
CA VAL A 502 -23.93 6.27 -32.63
C VAL A 502 -25.15 6.75 -33.43
N GLY A 503 -25.02 6.86 -34.76
CA GLY A 503 -26.01 7.38 -35.70
C GLY A 503 -26.14 8.91 -35.78
N ALA A 504 -25.21 9.68 -35.20
CA ALA A 504 -25.29 11.14 -35.18
C ALA A 504 -24.75 11.77 -36.48
N PRO A 505 -25.52 12.61 -37.19
CA PRO A 505 -25.04 13.25 -38.42
C PRO A 505 -24.02 14.36 -38.15
N ILE A 506 -23.17 14.65 -39.14
CA ILE A 506 -22.23 15.78 -39.08
C ILE A 506 -23.00 17.11 -38.97
N ASN A 507 -22.64 17.90 -37.96
CA ASN A 507 -23.18 19.23 -37.79
C ASN A 507 -22.36 20.27 -38.57
N TYR A 508 -22.91 20.75 -39.69
CA TYR A 508 -22.30 21.74 -40.59
C TYR A 508 -22.57 23.20 -40.22
N ASN A 509 -23.39 23.45 -39.20
CA ASN A 509 -23.67 24.80 -38.69
C ASN A 509 -23.73 24.79 -37.16
N PRO A 510 -22.60 24.51 -36.49
CA PRO A 510 -22.58 24.45 -35.04
C PRO A 510 -22.93 25.83 -34.44
N ALA A 511 -24.07 25.92 -33.73
CA ALA A 511 -24.56 27.14 -33.07
C ALA A 511 -23.79 27.49 -31.79
N GLY A 512 -22.46 27.33 -31.82
CA GLY A 512 -21.59 27.41 -30.66
C GLY A 512 -20.74 26.17 -30.51
N VAL A 513 -20.23 25.97 -29.31
CA VAL A 513 -19.24 24.93 -28.98
C VAL A 513 -19.77 23.91 -27.96
N ASP A 514 -21.03 24.09 -27.53
CA ASP A 514 -21.72 23.23 -26.59
C ASP A 514 -22.32 22.01 -27.30
N TRP A 515 -22.15 20.83 -26.70
CA TRP A 515 -22.71 19.59 -27.21
C TRP A 515 -23.12 18.61 -26.12
N ASP A 516 -24.00 17.67 -26.49
CA ASP A 516 -24.56 16.68 -25.57
C ASP A 516 -23.86 15.34 -25.74
N ALA A 517 -23.12 14.98 -24.71
CA ALA A 517 -22.37 13.74 -24.66
C ALA A 517 -23.29 12.54 -24.50
N LYS A 518 -23.25 11.67 -25.50
CA LYS A 518 -23.96 10.40 -25.53
C LYS A 518 -22.96 9.25 -25.54
N LEU A 519 -23.42 8.11 -25.04
CA LEU A 519 -22.66 6.88 -25.06
C LEU A 519 -22.41 6.40 -26.50
N GLY A 520 -21.16 6.07 -26.81
CA GLY A 520 -20.67 5.60 -28.10
C GLY A 520 -20.15 6.70 -29.03
N TRP A 521 -19.35 6.29 -30.01
CA TRP A 521 -18.80 7.14 -31.07
C TRP A 521 -18.87 6.40 -32.42
N GLU A 522 -19.04 7.16 -33.50
CA GLU A 522 -18.88 6.67 -34.85
C GLU A 522 -18.11 7.65 -35.73
N PHE A 523 -17.36 7.11 -36.67
CA PHE A 523 -16.61 7.93 -37.61
C PHE A 523 -17.51 8.78 -38.51
N ALA A 524 -18.80 8.50 -38.68
CA ALA A 524 -19.68 9.34 -39.52
C ALA A 524 -20.14 10.65 -38.85
N SER A 525 -19.81 10.87 -37.57
CA SER A 525 -20.27 12.00 -36.77
C SER A 525 -19.27 13.19 -36.80
N GLY A 526 -19.54 14.30 -36.10
CA GLY A 526 -18.57 15.40 -35.92
C GLY A 526 -19.13 16.82 -36.08
N TYR A 527 -18.32 17.82 -35.76
CA TYR A 527 -18.64 19.24 -35.93
C TYR A 527 -17.79 19.83 -37.05
N ALA A 528 -18.43 20.33 -38.11
CA ALA A 528 -17.77 20.83 -39.32
C ALA A 528 -17.77 22.36 -39.36
N TYR A 529 -16.58 22.95 -39.41
CA TYR A 529 -16.35 24.39 -39.44
C TYR A 529 -15.79 24.82 -40.79
N LYS A 530 -16.39 25.86 -41.37
CA LYS A 530 -16.13 26.25 -42.74
C LYS A 530 -14.71 26.79 -42.91
N ILE A 531 -14.00 26.25 -43.90
CA ILE A 531 -12.71 26.77 -44.36
C ILE A 531 -12.98 27.71 -45.53
N ASN A 532 -12.66 28.99 -45.38
CA ASN A 532 -12.74 29.97 -46.47
C ASN A 532 -11.54 29.85 -47.42
N TYR A 533 -11.45 28.70 -48.08
CA TYR A 533 -10.32 28.31 -48.94
C TYR A 533 -10.24 29.10 -50.25
N GLU A 534 -11.35 29.72 -50.68
CA GLU A 534 -11.42 30.61 -51.85
C GLU A 534 -11.92 32.01 -51.45
N PRO A 535 -11.70 33.05 -52.30
CA PRO A 535 -12.26 34.38 -52.09
C PRO A 535 -13.78 34.38 -51.97
N ASN A 536 -14.31 35.34 -51.22
CA ASN A 536 -15.74 35.65 -51.20
C ASN A 536 -16.12 36.31 -52.53
N ASP A 537 -16.47 35.50 -53.52
CA ASP A 537 -16.97 35.91 -54.82
C ASP A 537 -18.50 35.66 -54.90
N PRO A 538 -19.33 36.66 -55.19
CA PRO A 538 -20.78 36.50 -55.32
C PRO A 538 -21.21 35.46 -56.36
N THR A 539 -20.36 35.20 -57.37
CA THR A 539 -20.63 34.24 -58.45
C THR A 539 -20.12 32.83 -58.14
N GLU A 540 -19.35 32.68 -57.07
CA GLU A 540 -18.75 31.44 -56.56
C GLU A 540 -18.09 30.57 -57.64
N ILE A 541 -17.46 31.22 -58.61
CA ILE A 541 -16.97 30.50 -59.79
C ILE A 541 -15.83 29.54 -59.48
N TYR A 542 -15.08 29.82 -58.41
CA TYR A 542 -13.89 29.09 -57.99
C TYR A 542 -14.19 27.78 -57.23
N LYS A 543 -15.38 27.65 -56.62
CA LYS A 543 -15.76 26.50 -55.77
C LYS A 543 -16.26 25.28 -56.55
N THR A 544 -15.57 24.90 -57.62
CA THR A 544 -16.01 23.85 -58.57
C THR A 544 -15.83 22.42 -58.05
N GLY A 545 -15.00 22.23 -57.02
CA GLY A 545 -14.66 20.91 -56.48
C GLY A 545 -13.47 20.22 -57.18
N THR A 546 -12.95 20.76 -58.29
CA THR A 546 -11.86 20.14 -59.07
C THR A 546 -10.48 20.29 -58.43
N GLN A 547 -10.34 21.24 -57.51
CA GLN A 547 -9.06 21.49 -56.83
C GLN A 547 -8.63 20.27 -56.02
N ARG A 548 -7.41 19.81 -56.26
CA ARG A 548 -6.73 18.83 -55.43
C ARG A 548 -6.12 19.53 -54.21
N ILE A 549 -6.38 18.97 -53.04
CA ILE A 549 -5.85 19.41 -51.76
C ILE A 549 -4.76 18.46 -51.33
N THR A 550 -3.63 19.03 -50.93
CA THR A 550 -2.67 18.38 -50.02
C THR A 550 -2.55 19.24 -48.76
N TYR A 551 -2.21 18.62 -47.63
CA TYR A 551 -2.16 19.31 -46.35
C TYR A 551 -0.83 19.10 -45.63
N SER A 552 -0.44 20.09 -44.83
CA SER A 552 0.56 19.97 -43.78
C SER A 552 0.08 20.70 -42.54
N MET A 553 0.58 20.31 -41.38
CA MET A 553 0.28 20.99 -40.12
C MET A 553 1.57 21.26 -39.36
N ALA A 554 1.69 22.44 -38.77
CA ALA A 554 2.83 22.79 -37.94
C ALA A 554 2.37 23.31 -36.58
N PRO A 555 3.04 22.94 -35.47
CA PRO A 555 2.77 23.59 -34.19
C PRO A 555 3.12 25.08 -34.32
N ASN A 556 2.33 25.94 -33.69
CA ASN A 556 2.53 27.38 -33.76
C ASN A 556 2.84 28.00 -32.39
N ALA A 557 3.29 29.25 -32.42
CA ALA A 557 3.54 30.05 -31.23
C ALA A 557 2.26 30.72 -30.68
N LYS A 558 1.08 30.48 -31.31
CA LYS A 558 -0.17 31.04 -30.79
C LYS A 558 -0.48 30.40 -29.45
N LYS A 559 -0.89 31.26 -28.52
CA LYS A 559 -1.53 30.82 -27.30
C LYS A 559 -2.79 30.05 -27.72
N SER A 560 -3.05 28.89 -27.14
CA SER A 560 -4.45 28.44 -27.07
C SER A 560 -5.14 29.49 -26.20
N ASP A 561 -5.79 30.47 -26.82
CA ASP A 561 -6.34 31.62 -26.10
C ASP A 561 -7.17 31.11 -24.90
N ASN A 562 -6.66 31.37 -23.68
CA ASN A 562 -7.12 30.88 -22.36
C ASN A 562 -6.84 29.41 -21.92
N THR A 563 -5.60 29.12 -21.49
CA THR A 563 -5.27 28.42 -20.21
C THR A 563 -5.56 26.91 -19.97
N GLY A 564 -5.95 26.08 -20.96
CA GLY A 564 -6.02 24.62 -20.77
C GLY A 564 -6.13 23.83 -22.08
N LEU A 565 -5.41 22.71 -22.26
CA LEU A 565 -5.73 21.78 -23.38
C LEU A 565 -7.05 21.04 -23.13
N MET A 566 -7.32 20.77 -21.85
CA MET A 566 -8.52 20.11 -21.39
C MET A 566 -8.85 20.61 -19.97
N LEU A 567 -10.12 20.90 -19.74
CA LEU A 567 -10.68 21.16 -18.43
C LEU A 567 -11.79 20.13 -18.21
N TRP A 568 -11.63 19.36 -17.14
CA TRP A 568 -12.66 18.46 -16.65
C TRP A 568 -13.32 19.12 -15.45
N SER A 569 -14.63 19.33 -15.47
CA SER A 569 -15.36 19.98 -14.37
C SER A 569 -16.72 19.36 -14.10
N TYR A 570 -17.21 19.44 -12.87
CA TYR A 570 -18.55 19.03 -12.47
C TYR A 570 -19.40 20.25 -12.17
N GLY A 571 -20.52 20.40 -12.87
CA GLY A 571 -21.57 21.34 -12.51
C GLY A 571 -22.37 20.78 -11.33
N LEU A 572 -22.16 21.37 -10.16
CA LEU A 572 -22.90 21.04 -8.94
C LEU A 572 -23.98 22.12 -8.67
N PRO A 573 -25.06 21.87 -7.93
CA PRO A 573 -25.99 22.93 -7.53
C PRO A 573 -25.31 23.91 -6.55
N GLY A 574 -25.48 25.23 -6.76
CA GLY A 574 -25.00 26.29 -5.86
C GLY A 574 -24.18 27.43 -6.54
N ALA A 575 -23.72 28.41 -5.75
CA ALA A 575 -22.84 29.48 -6.21
C ALA A 575 -21.41 28.95 -6.46
N ASN A 576 -20.78 29.33 -7.59
CA ASN A 576 -19.49 28.79 -8.05
C ASN A 576 -19.43 27.24 -8.10
N PRO A 577 -20.35 26.64 -8.88
CA PRO A 577 -20.69 25.22 -8.82
C PRO A 577 -19.63 24.27 -9.36
N PHE A 578 -18.60 24.81 -10.03
CA PHE A 578 -17.64 24.00 -10.76
C PHE A 578 -16.54 23.47 -9.82
N VAL A 579 -16.37 22.15 -9.83
CA VAL A 579 -15.19 21.46 -9.28
C VAL A 579 -14.48 20.75 -10.42
N GLY A 580 -13.20 21.02 -10.61
CA GLY A 580 -12.45 20.48 -11.74
C GLY A 580 -11.00 20.95 -11.76
N SER A 581 -10.16 20.24 -12.52
CA SER A 581 -8.75 20.60 -12.76
C SER A 581 -8.51 20.94 -14.23
N PHE A 582 -7.58 21.87 -14.43
CA PHE A 582 -6.93 22.11 -15.71
C PHE A 582 -5.79 21.11 -15.89
N ASN A 583 -5.91 20.25 -16.89
CA ASN A 583 -4.96 19.18 -17.11
C ASN A 583 -3.56 19.65 -17.54
N ILE A 584 -3.53 20.74 -18.32
CA ILE A 584 -2.30 21.41 -18.69
C ILE A 584 -2.57 22.91 -18.73
N ASN A 585 -2.20 23.63 -17.67
CA ASN A 585 -2.24 25.09 -17.66
C ASN A 585 -0.86 25.68 -17.98
N PHE A 586 -0.54 25.77 -19.28
CA PHE A 586 0.75 26.25 -19.78
C PHE A 586 1.21 27.62 -19.27
N ILE A 587 0.27 28.44 -18.79
CA ILE A 587 0.54 29.80 -18.32
C ILE A 587 0.82 29.81 -16.82
N ASN A 588 0.07 29.03 -16.03
CA ASN A 588 0.12 29.07 -14.56
C ASN A 588 0.99 27.98 -13.91
N SER A 589 1.38 26.96 -14.67
CA SER A 589 2.07 25.77 -14.14
C SER A 589 3.61 25.87 -14.13
N ARG A 590 4.19 26.97 -14.60
CA ARG A 590 5.66 27.19 -14.68
C ARG A 590 6.29 27.77 -13.40
N LEU A 591 7.61 27.57 -13.25
CA LEU A 591 8.42 28.25 -12.22
C LEU A 591 8.52 29.75 -12.51
N GLN A 592 8.72 30.55 -11.47
CA GLN A 592 9.04 31.96 -11.62
C GLN A 592 10.33 32.13 -12.46
N GLY A 593 10.28 32.98 -13.48
CA GLY A 593 11.41 33.22 -14.40
C GLY A 593 11.47 32.32 -15.63
N GLN A 594 10.63 31.26 -15.72
CA GLN A 594 10.51 30.48 -16.95
C GLN A 594 9.66 31.20 -18.01
N GLY A 595 10.04 31.08 -19.28
CA GLY A 595 9.26 31.55 -20.44
C GLY A 595 7.88 30.90 -20.52
N GLU A 596 7.01 31.41 -21.39
CA GLU A 596 5.69 30.80 -21.62
C GLU A 596 5.87 29.47 -22.37
N ILE A 597 5.06 28.46 -22.08
CA ILE A 597 5.08 27.19 -22.81
C ILE A 597 4.26 27.33 -24.10
N THR A 598 4.91 27.20 -25.26
CA THR A 598 4.29 27.20 -26.59
C THR A 598 4.50 25.86 -27.29
N ALA A 599 3.60 25.46 -28.19
CA ALA A 599 3.64 24.14 -28.80
C ALA A 599 4.86 23.93 -29.72
N ASP A 600 5.29 24.98 -30.40
CA ASP A 600 6.50 25.01 -31.24
C ASP A 600 7.80 24.78 -30.43
N SER A 601 7.78 25.04 -29.11
CA SER A 601 8.89 24.77 -28.20
C SER A 601 9.00 23.29 -27.77
N PHE A 602 7.98 22.45 -28.03
CA PHE A 602 7.90 21.05 -27.59
C PHE A 602 7.54 20.10 -28.74
N GLN A 603 8.35 20.11 -29.81
CA GLN A 603 8.08 19.35 -31.04
C GLN A 603 8.05 17.83 -30.88
N ASP A 604 8.63 17.28 -29.81
CA ASP A 604 8.52 15.83 -29.50
C ASP A 604 7.09 15.42 -29.11
N ILE A 605 6.33 16.34 -28.51
CA ILE A 605 4.92 16.15 -28.11
C ILE A 605 4.00 16.65 -29.22
N PHE A 606 4.29 17.85 -29.72
CA PHE A 606 3.55 18.51 -30.80
C PHE A 606 4.32 18.38 -32.12
N LYS A 607 4.32 17.17 -32.68
CA LYS A 607 5.08 16.86 -33.89
C LYS A 607 4.56 17.62 -35.11
N PRO A 608 5.43 18.27 -35.91
CA PRO A 608 5.02 18.79 -37.20
C PRO A 608 4.58 17.63 -38.11
N LEU A 609 3.52 17.87 -38.88
CA LEU A 609 2.98 16.95 -39.87
C LEU A 609 3.37 17.48 -41.26
N PRO A 610 4.52 17.04 -41.83
CA PRO A 610 5.05 17.59 -43.08
C PRO A 610 4.14 17.28 -44.26
N LEU A 611 4.18 18.08 -45.31
CA LEU A 611 3.38 17.86 -46.51
C LEU A 611 3.59 16.45 -47.07
N ASP A 612 2.50 15.70 -47.25
CA ASP A 612 2.53 14.42 -47.95
C ASP A 612 1.88 14.60 -49.32
N VAL A 613 2.73 14.68 -50.34
CA VAL A 613 2.30 14.88 -51.74
C VAL A 613 1.57 13.67 -52.32
N SER A 614 1.75 12.49 -51.73
CA SER A 614 1.05 11.26 -52.15
C SER A 614 -0.39 11.22 -51.63
N ALA A 615 -0.64 11.84 -50.47
CA ALA A 615 -1.95 11.96 -49.87
C ALA A 615 -2.69 13.21 -50.39
N SER A 616 -3.23 13.13 -51.60
CA SER A 616 -4.04 14.21 -52.20
C SER A 616 -5.44 13.74 -52.56
N LYS A 617 -6.44 14.60 -52.33
CA LYS A 617 -7.85 14.37 -52.69
C LYS A 617 -8.43 15.60 -53.38
N THR A 618 -9.34 15.40 -54.33
CA THR A 618 -10.14 16.52 -54.85
C THR A 618 -11.16 16.96 -53.80
N ILE A 619 -11.55 18.24 -53.82
CA ILE A 619 -12.63 18.72 -52.92
C ILE A 619 -13.93 17.95 -53.18
N ALA A 620 -14.22 17.59 -54.42
CA ALA A 620 -15.40 16.79 -54.76
C ALA A 620 -15.34 15.35 -54.20
N GLU A 621 -14.16 14.72 -54.13
CA GLU A 621 -13.99 13.40 -53.48
C GLU A 621 -14.30 13.43 -51.97
N LEU A 622 -14.19 14.60 -51.33
CA LEU A 622 -14.49 14.80 -49.92
C LEU A 622 -15.98 15.03 -49.64
N GLU A 623 -16.84 15.01 -50.66
CA GLU A 623 -18.28 15.26 -50.51
C GLU A 623 -18.90 14.23 -49.57
N ASP A 624 -19.32 14.70 -48.38
CA ASP A 624 -19.84 13.89 -47.27
C ASP A 624 -18.92 12.74 -46.80
N ASN A 625 -17.63 12.78 -47.19
CA ASN A 625 -16.62 11.77 -46.87
C ASN A 625 -15.50 12.40 -46.05
N LYS A 626 -15.45 12.11 -44.74
CA LYS A 626 -14.37 12.59 -43.87
C LYS A 626 -13.03 11.96 -44.26
N TRP A 627 -12.04 12.81 -44.49
CA TRP A 627 -10.64 12.45 -44.62
C TRP A 627 -9.90 12.78 -43.32
N PRO A 628 -9.56 11.77 -42.48
CA PRO A 628 -8.88 12.03 -41.23
C PRO A 628 -7.46 12.51 -41.49
N ILE A 629 -7.04 13.58 -40.81
CA ILE A 629 -5.72 14.20 -41.01
C ILE A 629 -4.81 13.98 -39.81
N CYS A 630 -5.33 14.15 -38.59
CA CYS A 630 -4.55 13.96 -37.37
C CYS A 630 -5.46 13.65 -36.17
N VAL A 631 -4.85 13.06 -35.15
CA VAL A 631 -5.50 12.84 -33.86
C VAL A 631 -4.60 13.36 -32.75
N PHE A 632 -5.20 14.14 -31.86
CA PHE A 632 -4.61 14.59 -30.62
C PHE A 632 -5.14 13.73 -29.48
N THR A 633 -4.23 13.22 -28.65
CA THR A 633 -4.58 12.40 -27.49
C THR A 633 -4.00 13.00 -26.22
N TYR A 634 -4.83 13.01 -25.18
CA TYR A 634 -4.43 13.36 -23.82
C TYR A 634 -5.12 12.40 -22.86
N GLY A 635 -4.39 11.58 -22.12
CA GLY A 635 -5.03 10.60 -21.25
C GLY A 635 -4.05 9.86 -20.36
N LEU A 636 -4.56 8.93 -19.57
CA LEU A 636 -3.74 8.04 -18.77
C LEU A 636 -2.90 7.14 -19.67
N ARG A 637 -1.71 6.77 -19.19
CA ARG A 637 -0.85 5.81 -19.85
C ARG A 637 -1.32 4.39 -19.60
N THR A 638 -1.25 3.57 -20.62
CA THR A 638 -1.41 2.12 -20.58
C THR A 638 -0.06 1.42 -20.44
N GLU A 639 -0.10 0.11 -20.21
CA GLU A 639 1.11 -0.71 -20.11
C GLU A 639 1.81 -0.90 -21.47
N SER A 640 1.17 -0.58 -22.59
CA SER A 640 1.72 -0.73 -23.95
C SER A 640 2.26 0.57 -24.55
N ASP A 641 2.02 1.72 -23.92
CA ASP A 641 2.36 3.01 -24.53
C ASP A 641 3.88 3.18 -24.74
N PRO A 642 4.31 3.55 -25.96
CA PRO A 642 5.71 3.77 -26.28
C PRO A 642 6.22 5.10 -25.71
N PHE A 643 7.52 5.16 -25.41
CA PHE A 643 8.17 6.40 -25.02
C PHE A 643 8.36 7.31 -26.24
N LEU A 644 7.80 8.53 -26.17
CA LEU A 644 7.68 9.47 -27.30
C LEU A 644 8.98 9.74 -28.08
N THR A 645 10.14 9.71 -27.42
CA THR A 645 11.45 10.03 -28.01
C THR A 645 12.29 8.81 -28.40
N SER A 646 12.00 7.61 -27.89
CA SER A 646 12.83 6.42 -28.17
C SER A 646 12.09 5.27 -28.86
N GLY A 647 10.75 5.33 -28.92
CA GLY A 647 9.91 4.24 -29.43
C GLY A 647 9.96 2.96 -28.58
N LYS A 648 10.81 2.89 -27.55
CA LYS A 648 10.86 1.78 -26.61
C LYS A 648 9.66 1.85 -25.67
N ARG A 649 9.14 0.69 -25.28
CA ARG A 649 8.03 0.56 -24.33
C ARG A 649 8.38 1.29 -23.03
N SER A 650 7.43 2.07 -22.50
CA SER A 650 7.54 2.59 -21.13
C SER A 650 7.67 1.41 -20.17
N THR A 651 8.81 1.30 -19.47
CA THR A 651 9.01 0.28 -18.41
C THR A 651 8.38 0.70 -17.08
N GLY A 652 7.79 1.89 -17.02
CA GLY A 652 7.04 2.36 -15.86
C GLY A 652 5.66 1.74 -15.84
N ARG A 653 5.36 0.98 -14.79
CA ARG A 653 4.03 0.46 -14.44
C ARG A 653 3.06 1.63 -14.26
N SER A 654 2.47 2.11 -15.35
CA SER A 654 1.74 3.38 -15.39
C SER A 654 0.55 3.37 -14.44
N MET A 655 -0.11 2.21 -14.30
CA MET A 655 -1.26 2.01 -13.42
C MET A 655 -0.94 2.22 -11.94
N LEU A 656 0.31 1.97 -11.51
CA LEU A 656 0.75 2.21 -10.13
C LEU A 656 1.07 3.68 -9.85
N ARG A 657 1.19 4.50 -10.90
CA ARG A 657 1.37 5.96 -10.79
C ARG A 657 0.09 6.73 -11.14
N ALA A 658 -0.81 6.11 -11.89
CA ALA A 658 -2.03 6.72 -12.40
C ALA A 658 -3.10 6.80 -11.32
N ASN A 659 -3.19 7.97 -10.69
CA ASN A 659 -4.25 8.23 -9.74
C ASN A 659 -5.53 8.71 -10.44
N ALA A 660 -6.41 7.78 -10.81
CA ALA A 660 -7.64 8.05 -11.55
C ALA A 660 -8.59 9.06 -10.87
N THR A 661 -8.58 9.09 -9.54
CA THR A 661 -9.49 9.92 -8.72
C THR A 661 -8.93 11.28 -8.37
N SER A 662 -7.70 11.57 -8.79
CA SER A 662 -7.13 12.87 -8.52
C SER A 662 -7.93 13.92 -9.28
N LEU A 663 -8.56 14.81 -8.51
CA LEU A 663 -9.21 16.00 -9.02
C LEU A 663 -8.22 17.00 -9.63
N GLY A 664 -6.91 16.72 -9.60
CA GLY A 664 -5.84 17.52 -10.18
C GLY A 664 -4.60 16.69 -10.51
N GLN A 665 -4.54 16.14 -11.74
CA GLN A 665 -3.30 15.63 -12.33
C GLN A 665 -2.75 16.68 -13.29
N ASP A 666 -2.09 17.69 -12.73
CA ASP A 666 -1.55 18.74 -13.56
C ASP A 666 -0.12 18.33 -13.96
N LEU A 667 0.18 18.35 -15.26
CA LEU A 667 1.56 18.44 -15.72
C LEU A 667 2.03 19.86 -15.39
N PHE A 668 2.97 20.01 -14.46
CA PHE A 668 3.45 21.36 -14.13
C PHE A 668 4.26 21.97 -15.28
N ASN A 669 4.99 21.15 -16.02
CA ASN A 669 5.60 21.54 -17.28
C ASN A 669 5.63 20.35 -18.26
N LEU A 670 6.15 20.60 -19.46
CA LEU A 670 6.39 19.58 -20.48
C LEU A 670 7.86 19.16 -20.56
N ASP A 671 8.63 19.34 -19.47
CA ASP A 671 10.00 18.87 -19.43
C ASP A 671 10.04 17.35 -19.68
N PRO A 672 10.94 16.84 -20.53
CA PRO A 672 11.01 15.41 -20.84
C PRO A 672 11.11 14.51 -19.59
N ALA A 673 11.74 14.98 -18.51
CA ALA A 673 11.80 14.26 -17.25
C ALA A 673 10.44 14.17 -16.56
N VAL A 674 9.67 15.26 -16.55
CA VAL A 674 8.33 15.32 -15.95
C VAL A 674 7.35 14.47 -16.74
N VAL A 675 7.35 14.62 -18.07
CA VAL A 675 6.53 13.81 -18.97
C VAL A 675 6.91 12.34 -18.81
N ARG A 676 8.19 11.99 -18.70
CA ARG A 676 8.62 10.59 -18.47
C ARG A 676 8.06 10.00 -17.19
N THR A 677 8.03 10.76 -16.10
CA THR A 677 7.57 10.25 -14.80
C THR A 677 6.06 10.32 -14.62
N SER A 678 5.37 11.10 -15.44
CA SER A 678 3.93 11.32 -15.37
C SER A 678 3.12 10.07 -15.74
N PRO A 679 2.00 9.81 -15.03
CA PRO A 679 1.04 8.79 -15.46
C PRO A 679 0.24 9.20 -16.70
N LEU A 680 0.39 10.43 -17.17
CA LEU A 680 -0.31 10.97 -18.32
C LEU A 680 0.54 10.86 -19.59
N GLN A 681 -0.14 10.65 -20.70
CA GLN A 681 0.39 10.83 -22.04
C GLN A 681 -0.31 11.98 -22.74
N VAL A 682 0.48 12.71 -23.53
CA VAL A 682 0.03 13.78 -24.39
C VAL A 682 0.80 13.66 -25.70
N GLY A 683 0.10 13.77 -26.82
CA GLY A 683 0.76 13.67 -28.11
C GLY A 683 -0.16 13.87 -29.30
N MET A 684 0.47 14.28 -30.40
CA MET A 684 -0.13 14.40 -31.72
C MET A 684 0.42 13.32 -32.65
N ARG A 685 -0.46 12.72 -33.48
CA ARG A 685 -0.03 11.86 -34.59
C ARG A 685 -0.88 12.08 -35.84
N ARG A 686 -0.28 11.84 -37.01
CA ARG A 686 -1.01 11.74 -38.28
C ARG A 686 -1.93 10.51 -38.26
N VAL A 687 -3.05 10.61 -38.98
CA VAL A 687 -3.88 9.47 -39.37
C VAL A 687 -3.70 9.26 -40.86
N ASN A 688 -3.14 8.12 -41.25
CA ASN A 688 -2.88 7.77 -42.65
C ASN A 688 -4.02 6.95 -43.26
N SER A 689 -4.71 6.17 -42.42
CA SER A 689 -5.78 5.27 -42.84
C SER A 689 -6.87 5.19 -41.77
N LEU A 690 -8.09 4.81 -42.18
CA LEU A 690 -9.18 4.46 -41.25
C LEU A 690 -8.89 3.18 -40.46
N SER A 691 -7.92 2.37 -40.90
CA SER A 691 -7.40 1.23 -40.13
C SER A 691 -6.50 1.65 -38.97
N ASP A 692 -6.04 2.90 -38.93
CA ASP A 692 -5.29 3.40 -37.78
C ASP A 692 -6.25 3.48 -36.59
N GLN A 693 -5.83 2.94 -35.46
CA GLN A 693 -6.67 2.92 -34.26
C GLN A 693 -6.86 4.33 -33.68
N ILE A 694 -8.01 4.97 -33.96
CA ILE A 694 -8.37 6.30 -33.46
C ILE A 694 -8.99 6.19 -32.07
N VAL A 695 -10.17 5.57 -31.98
CA VAL A 695 -10.88 5.17 -30.76
C VAL A 695 -11.65 3.90 -31.11
N GLU A 696 -11.73 2.97 -30.17
CA GLU A 696 -12.50 1.73 -30.31
C GLU A 696 -13.51 1.62 -29.17
N CYS A 697 -14.75 1.32 -29.52
CA CYS A 697 -15.80 0.99 -28.57
C CYS A 697 -16.75 -0.04 -29.18
N ASP A 698 -17.45 -0.80 -28.33
CA ASP A 698 -18.47 -1.72 -28.79
C ASP A 698 -19.76 -0.99 -29.23
N VAL A 699 -20.74 -1.75 -29.71
CA VAL A 699 -22.05 -1.22 -30.16
C VAL A 699 -22.88 -0.60 -29.03
N LYS A 700 -22.52 -0.86 -27.76
CA LYS A 700 -23.14 -0.25 -26.58
C LYS A 700 -22.35 0.96 -26.08
N GLY A 701 -21.25 1.33 -26.75
CA GLY A 701 -20.37 2.44 -26.40
C GLY A 701 -19.41 2.15 -25.24
N LEU A 702 -19.18 0.87 -24.91
CA LEU A 702 -18.15 0.48 -23.95
C LEU A 702 -16.78 0.59 -24.61
N GLY A 703 -15.86 1.30 -23.95
CA GLY A 703 -14.47 1.42 -24.37
C GLY A 703 -13.59 0.31 -23.82
N TYR A 704 -12.28 0.43 -24.07
CA TYR A 704 -11.26 -0.50 -23.57
C TYR A 704 -10.16 0.25 -22.82
N TYR A 705 -9.64 -0.36 -21.76
CA TYR A 705 -8.53 0.16 -20.97
C TYR A 705 -7.71 -0.97 -20.30
N GLY A 706 -6.64 -0.60 -19.60
CA GLY A 706 -5.74 -1.52 -18.90
C GLY A 706 -4.41 -1.62 -19.65
N ALA A 707 -4.19 -2.72 -20.36
CA ALA A 707 -2.96 -2.87 -21.15
C ALA A 707 -2.95 -2.03 -22.43
N GLY A 708 -4.11 -1.64 -22.97
CA GLY A 708 -4.24 -0.75 -24.12
C GLY A 708 -5.65 -0.14 -24.22
N TYR A 709 -5.87 0.69 -25.26
CA TYR A 709 -7.16 1.32 -25.59
C TYR A 709 -7.91 0.63 -26.75
N SER A 710 -7.48 -0.57 -27.15
CA SER A 710 -8.12 -1.42 -28.18
C SER A 710 -8.86 -2.60 -27.53
N SER A 711 -9.73 -3.24 -28.31
CA SER A 711 -10.26 -4.58 -27.99
C SER A 711 -9.19 -5.68 -28.00
N ASN A 712 -8.08 -5.47 -28.72
CA ASN A 712 -6.97 -6.41 -28.81
C ASN A 712 -6.16 -6.50 -27.50
N ASP A 713 -5.91 -5.35 -26.86
CA ASP A 713 -5.00 -5.25 -25.70
C ASP A 713 -5.72 -4.85 -24.40
N GLY A 714 -6.89 -4.19 -24.48
CA GLY A 714 -7.63 -3.67 -23.35
C GLY A 714 -8.86 -4.50 -22.98
N VAL A 715 -9.48 -4.14 -21.85
CA VAL A 715 -10.75 -4.69 -21.38
C VAL A 715 -11.72 -3.58 -21.01
N SER A 716 -13.02 -3.83 -21.12
CA SER A 716 -14.06 -2.83 -20.84
C SER A 716 -14.36 -2.63 -19.36
N HIS A 717 -13.81 -3.48 -18.49
CA HIS A 717 -13.98 -3.42 -17.03
C HIS A 717 -12.63 -3.60 -16.35
N VAL A 718 -12.11 -2.54 -15.73
CA VAL A 718 -10.82 -2.50 -15.02
C VAL A 718 -11.04 -1.95 -13.61
N VAL A 719 -10.91 -2.79 -12.58
CA VAL A 719 -10.96 -2.35 -11.18
C VAL A 719 -9.54 -2.21 -10.65
N THR A 720 -9.22 -1.07 -10.03
CA THR A 720 -7.91 -0.82 -9.39
C THR A 720 -8.00 -0.56 -7.90
N ARG A 721 -9.18 -0.17 -7.39
CA ARG A 721 -9.41 0.13 -5.97
C ARG A 721 -10.67 -0.55 -5.47
N SER A 722 -10.57 -1.15 -4.29
CA SER A 722 -11.73 -1.67 -3.58
C SER A 722 -12.22 -0.65 -2.57
N ILE A 723 -13.53 -0.42 -2.53
CA ILE A 723 -14.18 0.40 -1.51
C ILE A 723 -14.55 -0.50 -0.33
N PRO A 724 -14.08 -0.17 0.89
CA PRO A 724 -14.45 -0.92 2.08
C PRO A 724 -15.97 -0.96 2.25
N ARG A 725 -16.51 -2.12 2.63
CA ARG A 725 -17.95 -2.30 2.92
C ARG A 725 -18.27 -2.17 4.40
N GLU A 726 -17.22 -2.15 5.20
CA GLU A 726 -17.22 -2.03 6.63
C GLU A 726 -16.02 -1.17 7.02
N PRO A 727 -16.03 -0.56 8.22
CA PRO A 727 -14.92 0.29 8.63
C PRO A 727 -13.62 -0.51 8.70
N ILE A 728 -12.52 0.11 8.31
CA ILE A 728 -11.19 -0.51 8.28
C ILE A 728 -10.68 -0.78 9.71
N HIS A 729 -9.96 -1.87 9.92
CA HIS A 729 -9.23 -2.13 11.18
C HIS A 729 -7.83 -2.72 11.00
N SER A 730 -7.24 -2.52 9.82
CA SER A 730 -5.82 -2.78 9.62
C SER A 730 -5.18 -1.76 8.70
N LEU A 731 -3.89 -1.56 8.90
CA LEU A 731 -3.09 -0.65 8.08
C LEU A 731 -3.04 -1.10 6.61
N GLY A 732 -2.99 -2.42 6.36
CA GLY A 732 -2.95 -2.97 5.00
C GLY A 732 -4.22 -2.69 4.18
N ALA A 733 -5.38 -2.53 4.83
CA ALA A 733 -6.62 -2.20 4.13
C ALA A 733 -6.63 -0.78 3.53
N LEU A 734 -5.72 0.11 3.97
CA LEU A 734 -5.52 1.43 3.36
C LEU A 734 -4.82 1.37 1.99
N GLN A 735 -4.37 0.20 1.52
CA GLN A 735 -3.69 0.07 0.22
C GLN A 735 -4.52 0.57 -0.98
N HIS A 736 -5.86 0.52 -0.86
CA HIS A 736 -6.79 0.98 -1.89
C HIS A 736 -7.28 2.41 -1.68
N GLY A 737 -6.80 3.08 -0.64
CA GLY A 737 -7.14 4.47 -0.31
C GLY A 737 -6.70 5.45 -1.40
N ALA A 738 -7.55 6.44 -1.68
CA ALA A 738 -7.28 7.57 -2.57
C ALA A 738 -6.54 8.67 -1.78
N ALA A 739 -5.35 8.31 -1.28
CA ALA A 739 -4.47 9.20 -0.54
C ALA A 739 -3.49 9.90 -1.51
N GLU A 740 -3.75 11.17 -1.81
CA GLU A 740 -3.20 11.93 -2.94
C GLU A 740 -2.38 13.15 -2.50
N GLY A 741 -2.12 13.30 -1.20
CA GLY A 741 -1.48 14.49 -0.62
C GLY A 741 -2.37 15.73 -0.66
N LYS A 742 -3.64 15.60 -1.04
CA LYS A 742 -4.56 16.72 -1.17
C LYS A 742 -4.83 17.33 0.20
N LYS A 743 -4.58 18.62 0.33
CA LYS A 743 -4.93 19.37 1.54
C LYS A 743 -6.43 19.23 1.85
N PHE A 744 -6.75 18.79 3.06
CA PHE A 744 -8.12 18.65 3.49
C PHE A 744 -8.82 20.03 3.55
N GLY A 745 -10.00 20.15 2.95
CA GLY A 745 -10.74 21.41 2.86
C GLY A 745 -10.13 22.49 1.95
N GLN A 746 -9.34 22.06 0.94
CA GLN A 746 -8.73 22.93 -0.06
C GLN A 746 -9.69 23.98 -0.64
N ALA A 747 -9.23 25.23 -0.73
CA ALA A 747 -10.02 26.34 -1.25
C ALA A 747 -10.00 26.41 -2.79
N VAL A 748 -10.96 27.17 -3.36
CA VAL A 748 -11.03 27.41 -4.81
C VAL A 748 -9.77 28.14 -5.30
N GLY A 749 -9.07 27.56 -6.29
CA GLY A 749 -7.87 28.16 -6.90
C GLY A 749 -6.56 27.87 -6.15
N GLU A 750 -6.60 27.16 -5.02
CA GLU A 750 -5.39 26.68 -4.34
C GLU A 750 -4.72 25.61 -5.22
N LYS A 751 -3.46 25.83 -5.64
CA LYS A 751 -2.76 24.99 -6.62
C LYS A 751 -2.53 23.55 -6.10
N THR A 752 -2.72 22.54 -6.95
CA THR A 752 -2.72 21.11 -6.60
C THR A 752 -1.39 20.39 -6.89
N TRP A 753 -0.27 20.88 -6.36
CA TRP A 753 1.06 20.27 -6.60
C TRP A 753 1.49 19.31 -5.50
N PHE A 754 0.58 18.52 -4.93
CA PHE A 754 0.83 17.95 -3.60
C PHE A 754 1.72 16.70 -3.57
N LEU A 755 1.89 15.97 -4.68
CA LEU A 755 2.79 14.82 -4.76
C LEU A 755 3.51 14.78 -6.10
N GLN A 756 4.84 14.95 -6.09
CA GLN A 756 5.70 14.74 -7.26
C GLN A 756 6.70 13.60 -6.98
N PRO A 757 6.84 12.61 -7.87
CA PRO A 757 5.91 12.31 -8.96
C PRO A 757 4.54 11.87 -8.39
N SER A 758 3.49 11.92 -9.21
CA SER A 758 2.21 11.33 -8.85
C SER A 758 2.36 9.84 -8.56
N VAL A 759 1.72 9.37 -7.48
CA VAL A 759 1.73 7.98 -7.04
C VAL A 759 0.28 7.53 -6.80
N SER A 760 -0.02 6.27 -7.10
CA SER A 760 -1.23 5.59 -6.66
C SER A 760 -0.84 4.44 -5.73
N HIS A 761 -1.73 4.06 -4.82
CA HIS A 761 -1.49 2.97 -3.87
C HIS A 761 -0.16 3.17 -3.12
N ALA A 762 0.11 4.38 -2.63
CA ALA A 762 1.37 4.69 -1.97
C ALA A 762 1.55 3.89 -0.66
N ILE A 763 0.44 3.70 0.06
CA ILE A 763 0.35 2.96 1.31
C ILE A 763 0.41 1.45 1.01
N ALA A 764 1.14 0.69 1.82
CA ALA A 764 1.41 -0.74 1.67
C ALA A 764 2.17 -1.14 0.39
N ASN A 765 2.82 -0.17 -0.26
CA ASN A 765 3.59 -0.35 -1.49
C ASN A 765 5.03 0.17 -1.33
N SER A 766 5.94 -0.23 -2.20
CA SER A 766 7.38 0.08 -2.13
C SER A 766 8.01 0.45 -3.48
N PHE A 767 7.20 0.84 -4.47
CA PHE A 767 7.74 1.25 -5.77
C PHE A 767 8.37 2.64 -5.72
N ALA A 768 9.69 2.66 -5.65
CA ALA A 768 10.47 3.87 -5.78
C ALA A 768 10.29 4.51 -7.18
N PRO A 769 10.18 5.85 -7.26
CA PRO A 769 10.28 6.56 -8.52
C PRO A 769 11.56 6.25 -9.29
N SER A 770 11.42 5.90 -10.57
CA SER A 770 12.53 5.45 -11.41
C SER A 770 13.62 6.49 -11.72
N PHE A 771 13.42 7.76 -11.32
CA PHE A 771 14.43 8.81 -11.47
C PHE A 771 15.26 9.03 -10.19
N LEU A 772 14.85 8.44 -9.06
CA LEU A 772 15.62 8.48 -7.82
C LEU A 772 16.65 7.34 -7.82
N GLY A 773 17.82 7.60 -7.26
CA GLY A 773 18.83 6.57 -7.01
C GLY A 773 18.35 5.52 -6.01
N PRO A 774 18.92 4.29 -6.00
CA PRO A 774 18.46 3.20 -5.13
C PRO A 774 18.48 3.49 -3.61
N SER A 775 19.30 4.45 -3.17
CA SER A 775 19.41 4.90 -1.78
C SER A 775 18.71 6.22 -1.49
N GLU A 776 18.10 6.86 -2.49
CA GLU A 776 17.48 8.18 -2.38
C GLU A 776 15.99 8.07 -2.08
N VAL A 777 15.51 8.86 -1.12
CA VAL A 777 14.08 8.96 -0.77
C VAL A 777 13.50 10.33 -1.19
N ARG A 778 14.36 11.30 -1.47
CA ARG A 778 14.02 12.65 -1.92
C ARG A 778 14.96 13.06 -3.05
N GLY A 779 14.48 13.89 -3.95
CA GLY A 779 15.26 14.42 -5.07
C GLY A 779 14.55 15.60 -5.72
N THR A 780 14.94 15.91 -6.96
CA THR A 780 14.30 16.97 -7.75
C THR A 780 13.90 16.46 -9.13
N LEU A 781 12.79 17.00 -9.64
CA LEU A 781 12.24 16.71 -10.95
C LEU A 781 11.99 18.04 -11.68
N ALA A 782 12.81 18.36 -12.68
CA ALA A 782 12.78 19.63 -13.41
C ALA A 782 12.76 20.87 -12.47
N GLY A 783 13.58 20.84 -11.42
CA GLY A 783 13.68 21.91 -10.42
C GLY A 783 12.61 21.89 -9.32
N TRP A 784 11.62 21.00 -9.39
CA TRP A 784 10.62 20.80 -8.34
C TRP A 784 11.06 19.72 -7.36
N PRO A 785 10.79 19.86 -6.04
CA PRO A 785 10.97 18.79 -5.08
C PRO A 785 10.16 17.57 -5.46
N ALA A 786 10.75 16.39 -5.30
CA ALA A 786 10.10 15.13 -5.51
C ALA A 786 10.55 14.11 -4.46
N ALA A 787 9.72 13.10 -4.19
CA ALA A 787 10.02 12.11 -3.16
C ALA A 787 9.48 10.72 -3.49
N ASP A 788 10.04 9.71 -2.84
CA ASP A 788 9.46 8.38 -2.74
C ASP A 788 8.34 8.41 -1.68
N HIS A 789 7.16 8.79 -2.16
CA HIS A 789 5.94 8.89 -1.35
C HIS A 789 5.50 7.55 -0.77
N SER A 790 5.78 6.43 -1.45
CA SER A 790 5.52 5.09 -0.93
C SER A 790 6.39 4.81 0.29
N TYR A 791 7.70 5.05 0.20
CA TYR A 791 8.60 4.88 1.33
C TYR A 791 8.21 5.81 2.50
N LEU A 792 8.01 7.11 2.24
CA LEU A 792 7.69 8.08 3.28
C LEU A 792 6.34 7.81 3.97
N ALA A 793 5.31 7.40 3.22
CA ALA A 793 4.00 7.08 3.79
C ALA A 793 4.07 5.85 4.69
N ASN A 794 4.72 4.77 4.23
CA ASN A 794 4.84 3.54 5.03
C ASN A 794 5.74 3.75 6.25
N LEU A 795 6.81 4.54 6.12
CA LEU A 795 7.65 4.94 7.24
C LEU A 795 6.86 5.74 8.29
N ALA A 796 6.02 6.69 7.85
CA ALA A 796 5.16 7.47 8.74
C ALA A 796 4.16 6.57 9.48
N LEU A 797 3.53 5.66 8.74
CA LEU A 797 2.40 4.90 9.22
C LEU A 797 2.80 3.69 10.06
N TRP A 798 3.71 2.84 9.58
CA TRP A 798 3.91 1.49 10.16
C TRP A 798 4.67 1.51 11.48
N ASP A 799 5.49 2.55 11.73
CA ASP A 799 6.20 2.73 12.99
C ASP A 799 5.37 3.49 14.02
N THR A 800 4.57 4.46 13.57
CA THR A 800 3.87 5.40 14.46
C THR A 800 2.46 4.96 14.82
N TYR A 801 1.75 4.30 13.91
CA TYR A 801 0.31 4.08 14.03
C TYR A 801 -0.07 2.60 14.06
N PHE A 802 -1.27 2.32 14.57
CA PHE A 802 -1.92 1.00 14.51
C PHE A 802 -3.46 1.18 14.52
N TYR A 803 -4.18 0.08 14.32
CA TYR A 803 -5.64 0.02 14.49
C TYR A 803 -5.99 -0.90 15.66
N SER A 804 -6.71 -0.40 16.67
CA SER A 804 -7.19 -1.24 17.78
C SER A 804 -8.42 -2.07 17.44
N SER A 805 -9.18 -1.67 16.42
CA SER A 805 -10.55 -2.14 16.15
C SER A 805 -11.60 -1.68 17.18
N ILE A 806 -11.27 -0.75 18.07
CA ILE A 806 -12.24 -0.11 18.99
C ILE A 806 -12.99 0.97 18.20
N LYS A 807 -14.09 0.58 17.55
CA LYS A 807 -14.85 1.43 16.64
C LYS A 807 -16.37 1.35 16.87
N PRO A 808 -17.13 2.40 16.49
CA PRO A 808 -18.58 2.39 16.57
C PRO A 808 -19.18 1.36 15.59
N ARG A 809 -20.47 1.01 15.78
CA ARG A 809 -21.24 0.08 14.94
C ARG A 809 -22.17 0.79 13.95
N THR A 810 -22.47 2.07 14.17
CA THR A 810 -23.37 2.86 13.30
C THR A 810 -22.83 2.98 11.86
N GLN A 811 -23.72 2.80 10.87
CA GLN A 811 -23.41 2.72 9.43
C GLN A 811 -23.41 4.08 8.69
N SER A 812 -22.83 5.13 9.24
CA SER A 812 -22.75 6.43 8.55
C SER A 812 -21.51 7.23 8.89
N ALA A 813 -20.91 7.89 7.89
CA ALA A 813 -19.83 8.85 8.09
C ALA A 813 -20.30 10.16 8.74
N HIS A 814 -21.61 10.45 8.70
CA HIS A 814 -22.24 11.64 9.27
C HIS A 814 -22.81 11.41 10.68
N LYS A 815 -22.34 10.38 11.39
CA LYS A 815 -22.76 10.04 12.75
C LYS A 815 -22.56 11.21 13.74
N SER A 816 -23.53 11.39 14.63
CA SER A 816 -23.41 12.32 15.77
C SER A 816 -22.25 11.89 16.68
N PRO A 817 -21.41 12.83 17.18
CA PRO A 817 -20.34 12.52 18.10
C PRO A 817 -20.81 11.69 19.31
N THR A 818 -22.01 12.01 19.83
CA THR A 818 -22.57 11.34 21.01
C THR A 818 -22.80 9.84 20.78
N THR A 819 -23.40 9.47 19.65
CA THR A 819 -23.67 8.06 19.32
C THR A 819 -22.37 7.31 19.07
N ALA A 820 -21.48 7.89 18.26
CA ALA A 820 -20.20 7.27 17.91
C ALA A 820 -19.35 6.96 19.15
N TYR A 821 -19.20 7.93 20.06
CA TYR A 821 -18.40 7.74 21.27
C TYR A 821 -19.05 6.79 22.28
N SER A 822 -20.38 6.80 22.40
CA SER A 822 -21.10 5.84 23.25
C SER A 822 -20.88 4.39 22.81
N GLU A 823 -20.97 4.12 21.50
CA GLU A 823 -20.73 2.78 20.95
C GLU A 823 -19.26 2.34 21.10
N GLN A 824 -18.31 3.25 20.86
CA GLN A 824 -16.88 2.98 21.09
C GLN A 824 -16.60 2.66 22.55
N LYS A 825 -17.14 3.46 23.48
CA LYS A 825 -17.00 3.23 24.92
C LYS A 825 -17.54 1.87 25.31
N LYS A 826 -18.76 1.52 24.84
CA LYS A 826 -19.36 0.23 25.11
C LYS A 826 -18.50 -0.93 24.59
N ARG A 827 -17.92 -0.77 23.39
CA ARG A 827 -17.03 -1.77 22.81
C ARG A 827 -15.74 -1.97 23.62
N LEU A 828 -15.16 -0.90 24.12
CA LEU A 828 -14.00 -0.99 25.01
C LEU A 828 -14.38 -1.66 26.34
N GLU A 829 -15.52 -1.31 26.92
CA GLU A 829 -16.04 -1.95 28.14
C GLU A 829 -16.20 -3.46 27.96
N ASP A 830 -16.85 -3.90 26.88
CA ASP A 830 -17.06 -5.34 26.60
C ASP A 830 -15.72 -6.07 26.36
N PHE A 831 -14.72 -5.39 25.79
CA PHE A 831 -13.39 -5.96 25.55
C PHE A 831 -12.54 -6.08 26.83
N LEU A 832 -12.67 -5.12 27.76
CA LEU A 832 -11.96 -5.15 29.04
C LEU A 832 -12.65 -6.04 30.08
N ALA A 833 -13.89 -6.46 29.82
CA ALA A 833 -14.63 -7.35 30.70
C ALA A 833 -13.97 -8.73 30.86
N THR A 834 -14.39 -9.47 31.89
CA THR A 834 -13.89 -10.82 32.19
C THR A 834 -15.03 -11.85 32.12
N GLY A 835 -14.68 -13.13 32.01
CA GLY A 835 -15.66 -14.22 31.96
C GLY A 835 -16.56 -14.16 30.73
N THR A 836 -17.86 -14.36 30.91
CA THR A 836 -18.86 -14.41 29.81
C THR A 836 -19.18 -13.04 29.21
N ALA A 837 -18.87 -11.96 29.93
CA ALA A 837 -19.06 -10.59 29.47
C ALA A 837 -17.97 -10.14 28.48
N TYR A 838 -16.80 -10.79 28.47
CA TYR A 838 -15.73 -10.53 27.52
C TYR A 838 -16.21 -10.73 26.08
N LYS A 839 -16.01 -9.73 25.23
CA LYS A 839 -16.21 -9.82 23.78
C LYS A 839 -14.91 -9.48 23.05
N PRO A 840 -14.41 -10.37 22.17
CA PRO A 840 -13.21 -10.08 21.40
C PRO A 840 -13.43 -8.92 20.43
N LEU A 841 -12.36 -8.18 20.15
CA LEU A 841 -12.33 -7.19 19.08
C LEU A 841 -12.32 -7.88 17.71
N PRO A 842 -12.73 -7.20 16.61
CA PRO A 842 -12.66 -7.73 15.26
C PRO A 842 -11.30 -8.33 14.91
N ASN A 843 -10.23 -7.63 15.32
CA ASN A 843 -8.90 -8.23 15.39
C ASN A 843 -8.76 -9.03 16.69
N GLU A 844 -9.03 -10.33 16.61
CA GLU A 844 -9.00 -11.26 17.75
C GLU A 844 -7.59 -11.43 18.37
N ARG A 845 -6.54 -10.96 17.67
CA ARG A 845 -5.16 -10.92 18.18
C ARG A 845 -4.97 -9.87 19.26
N MET A 846 -5.82 -8.85 19.32
CA MET A 846 -5.71 -7.83 20.35
C MET A 846 -6.20 -8.42 21.68
N LYS A 847 -5.35 -8.38 22.71
CA LYS A 847 -5.64 -8.86 24.06
C LYS A 847 -5.60 -7.71 25.06
N PRO A 848 -6.52 -7.68 26.04
CA PRO A 848 -6.51 -6.65 27.07
C PRO A 848 -5.29 -6.82 27.96
N TRP A 849 -4.64 -5.71 28.30
CA TRP A 849 -3.50 -5.66 29.20
C TRP A 849 -3.77 -4.63 30.31
N THR A 850 -4.45 -5.08 31.36
CA THR A 850 -4.70 -4.27 32.56
C THR A 850 -5.02 -5.16 33.74
N SER A 851 -4.60 -4.75 34.94
CA SER A 851 -5.03 -5.35 36.20
C SER A 851 -6.34 -4.75 36.72
N ASP A 852 -6.73 -3.56 36.23
CA ASP A 852 -7.96 -2.84 36.60
C ASP A 852 -8.71 -2.38 35.34
N PRO A 853 -9.71 -3.16 34.88
CA PRO A 853 -10.56 -2.82 33.73
C PRO A 853 -11.30 -1.48 33.89
N ALA A 854 -11.75 -1.14 35.10
CA ALA A 854 -12.54 0.07 35.35
C ALA A 854 -11.66 1.32 35.27
N ALA A 855 -10.45 1.26 35.82
CA ALA A 855 -9.47 2.35 35.69
C ALA A 855 -9.05 2.55 34.23
N ALA A 856 -8.80 1.47 33.47
CA ALA A 856 -8.45 1.54 32.05
C ALA A 856 -9.58 2.18 31.23
N LEU A 857 -10.83 1.77 31.45
CA LEU A 857 -11.99 2.37 30.78
C LEU A 857 -12.12 3.85 31.11
N LYS A 858 -11.97 4.25 32.39
CA LYS A 858 -12.05 5.64 32.83
C LYS A 858 -10.91 6.51 32.31
N ALA A 859 -9.72 5.93 32.12
CA ALA A 859 -8.56 6.63 31.57
C ALA A 859 -8.79 7.06 30.11
N ILE A 860 -9.45 6.22 29.31
CA ILE A 860 -9.79 6.54 27.92
C ILE A 860 -11.10 7.33 27.84
N PHE A 861 -12.12 6.92 28.59
CA PHE A 861 -13.46 7.50 28.61
C PHE A 861 -13.86 7.93 30.04
N PRO A 862 -13.42 9.10 30.51
CA PRO A 862 -13.84 9.65 31.80
C PRO A 862 -15.34 10.01 31.80
N SER A 863 -15.92 10.26 30.62
CA SER A 863 -17.35 10.45 30.38
C SER A 863 -17.82 9.56 29.21
N THR A 864 -18.81 9.99 28.44
CA THR A 864 -19.15 9.36 27.15
C THR A 864 -18.18 9.74 26.04
N THR A 865 -17.49 10.88 26.16
CA THR A 865 -16.50 11.36 25.19
C THR A 865 -15.10 10.89 25.59
N PRO A 866 -14.27 10.41 24.64
CA PRO A 866 -12.89 10.04 24.93
C PRO A 866 -12.04 11.26 25.28
N VAL A 867 -10.97 11.06 26.07
CA VAL A 867 -9.95 12.11 26.28
C VAL A 867 -9.28 12.50 24.96
N SER A 868 -8.79 13.74 24.86
CA SER A 868 -8.21 14.27 23.61
C SER A 868 -6.99 13.47 23.12
N ASN A 869 -6.23 12.88 24.04
CA ASN A 869 -5.07 12.02 23.78
C ASN A 869 -5.39 10.52 23.86
N ALA A 870 -6.67 10.12 23.73
CA ALA A 870 -7.06 8.71 23.79
C ALA A 870 -6.32 7.83 22.78
N ALA A 871 -6.00 8.38 21.61
CA ALA A 871 -5.22 7.72 20.57
C ALA A 871 -3.78 7.39 21.02
N ASP A 872 -3.17 8.22 21.87
CA ASP A 872 -1.82 7.99 22.40
C ASP A 872 -1.86 7.01 23.60
N LEU A 873 -2.99 6.93 24.32
CA LEU A 873 -3.14 6.10 25.52
C LEU A 873 -3.60 4.67 25.24
N SER A 874 -4.40 4.42 24.20
CA SER A 874 -5.09 3.14 24.03
C SER A 874 -4.13 1.94 23.92
N ALA A 875 -2.98 2.12 23.28
CA ALA A 875 -1.94 1.10 23.16
C ALA A 875 -1.41 0.59 24.51
N SER A 876 -1.47 1.39 25.58
CA SER A 876 -0.96 0.99 26.91
C SER A 876 -1.79 -0.11 27.57
N PHE A 877 -3.03 -0.30 27.11
CA PHE A 877 -3.95 -1.30 27.62
C PHE A 877 -4.12 -2.49 26.67
N LEU A 878 -3.27 -2.61 25.64
CA LEU A 878 -3.37 -3.60 24.57
C LEU A 878 -2.05 -4.36 24.37
N MET A 879 -2.16 -5.66 24.14
CA MET A 879 -1.07 -6.49 23.64
C MET A 879 -1.52 -7.24 22.38
N VAL A 880 -0.57 -7.53 21.50
CA VAL A 880 -0.85 -8.27 20.26
C VAL A 880 -0.37 -9.71 20.41
N ASP A 881 -1.31 -10.63 20.23
CA ASP A 881 -1.09 -12.04 20.38
C ASP A 881 -0.45 -12.70 19.15
N GLY A 882 0.76 -13.21 19.30
CA GLY A 882 1.49 -13.84 18.20
C GLY A 882 2.18 -12.86 17.25
N MET A 883 2.67 -11.70 17.75
CA MET A 883 3.56 -10.86 16.95
C MET A 883 4.76 -11.67 16.47
N PHE A 884 5.00 -11.58 15.16
CA PHE A 884 6.05 -12.31 14.47
C PHE A 884 7.17 -11.36 14.05
N ASN A 885 8.40 -11.69 14.39
CA ASN A 885 9.57 -10.91 14.03
C ASN A 885 10.05 -11.28 12.64
N VAL A 886 10.00 -10.30 11.73
CA VAL A 886 10.44 -10.43 10.32
C VAL A 886 11.91 -10.84 10.20
N ASN A 887 12.74 -10.62 11.22
CA ASN A 887 14.13 -11.05 11.24
C ASN A 887 14.32 -12.55 11.47
N SER A 888 13.23 -13.31 11.70
CA SER A 888 13.30 -14.77 11.83
C SER A 888 13.94 -15.40 10.60
N THR A 889 14.89 -16.31 10.82
CA THR A 889 15.45 -17.17 9.77
C THR A 889 14.89 -18.59 9.82
N SER A 890 13.85 -18.83 10.64
CA SER A 890 13.24 -20.14 10.76
C SER A 890 12.32 -20.38 9.56
N VAL A 891 12.78 -21.21 8.62
CA VAL A 891 12.01 -21.61 7.43
C VAL A 891 10.67 -22.20 7.83
N THR A 892 10.62 -23.05 8.87
CA THR A 892 9.38 -23.65 9.36
C THR A 892 8.44 -22.61 9.96
N ALA A 893 8.96 -21.64 10.71
CA ALA A 893 8.12 -20.57 11.27
C ALA A 893 7.51 -19.69 10.16
N TRP A 894 8.30 -19.32 9.15
CA TRP A 894 7.81 -18.59 7.97
C TRP A 894 6.80 -19.38 7.15
N LYS A 895 7.06 -20.65 6.87
CA LYS A 895 6.10 -21.53 6.17
C LYS A 895 4.79 -21.61 6.95
N SER A 896 4.85 -21.75 8.28
CA SER A 896 3.67 -21.77 9.15
C SER A 896 2.91 -20.44 9.11
N PHE A 897 3.60 -19.31 9.26
CA PHE A 897 3.00 -17.98 9.21
C PHE A 897 2.31 -17.70 7.86
N LEU A 898 3.01 -17.94 6.75
CA LEU A 898 2.49 -17.70 5.40
C LEU A 898 1.38 -18.70 5.01
N SER A 899 1.46 -19.96 5.46
CA SER A 899 0.39 -20.93 5.21
C SER A 899 -0.90 -20.59 5.96
N GLY A 900 -0.81 -19.83 7.04
CA GLY A 900 -1.96 -19.26 7.74
C GLY A 900 -2.87 -18.41 6.86
N LEU A 901 -2.34 -17.79 5.80
CA LEU A 901 -3.10 -16.96 4.86
C LEU A 901 -4.04 -17.80 3.95
N LYS A 902 -3.78 -19.09 3.76
CA LYS A 902 -4.57 -19.96 2.86
C LYS A 902 -5.89 -20.45 3.47
N LYS A 903 -6.02 -20.36 4.79
CA LYS A 903 -7.19 -20.80 5.57
C LYS A 903 -7.55 -19.76 6.65
N ALA A 904 -7.45 -18.47 6.30
CA ALA A 904 -7.75 -17.34 7.18
C ALA A 904 -9.26 -17.08 7.27
#